data_AF-A0A661NHE3-F1
#
_entry.id   AF-A0A661NHE3-F1
#
_cell.length_a   1.000
_cell.length_b   1.000
_cell.length_c   1.000
_cell.angle_alpha   90.00
_cell.angle_beta   90.00
_cell.angle_gamma   90.00
#
_symmetry.space_group_name_H-M   'P 1'
#
loop_
_entity.id
_entity.type
_entity.pdbx_description
1 polymer ?
#
loop_
_entity_poly.entity_id
_entity_poly.type
_entity_poly.pdbx_seq_one_letter_code
_entity_poly.pdbx_strand_id
1 'polypeptide(L)'
;MRATGKTISCILPLLLLAAPARAGDGTAGFITNARQLTFAGRRAGEGYFSPDGRLMIFQSEREPENPFFQIYLMDLSTGDTRRLSPGTGRTTCSWLHPDGRRALFSSTHADPRAREKQRQEIERRKKKEGRRHRWNYDEHYDIFDVDLASGKMKNLTHTRGYDAEGSYSPDGKTILFASNRLAYRQQLEGEKLRQFERDPSVAMDLYLMNADGSGVRRLTTAWGQDGGPFFSADGKHIVWRRFSLDGLHAEIWLMDSDGGNQHQLTHLGAMSWAPFFHPSGEYIIFTTNRHGFDNFELYIIDSAGRHEPVRVTDLPGFDGLPVFTPDGRHLAWTSNRTPNHQGQIFLADWNHQLARYRLGLSRHRPAAPAPPAGGYLRPARRTRAEIRGADISRHVHYLASRKLAGRLAGTRGERLATAYVARTFRSLGLQPAGEDGGYFQPFDFVRGIRPGPGNSLVTTAGKKWRRGCDWQPLPYSQNGSVDKRPLVFVGHGISAELEGQRIDDYADLPVKGAWVMLLRDLPGGLDQAERLALAPWADLRRQVAEAKARGAAGVIAVTPPGAGFKKELVPLTVQGTAQRAGLVALSITTRLADELLRPAGTNLAELARACRLPGASCGLVVKDQQLSARVELRDIPGRARNVLGRLRSTHPERPPLLIGAHVDHIGNGVGLGSLARPAERGRVHPGADDNASGVAVMLELAQWFAAGVRRGSMALERDVVFAAWSAEELGLLGSQHYVKLLKGKDRQLPAACINMDMVGRLRDRLVLYGLETSPRWAELVEQANVALGLPVLVQNESMLPTDATSFALARVPVLSAFTGLHDEYNTPRDRPRTLNYPGAARIGRLLAEVARRLAAAAQAPVYSAPAKKPPAAGGRHGMRASLGTVPDFSAVDVRGVKLSGVRPGSPAARAGVRAGDVVVELAGQKIENLYDYARAIGALKVGAAAQLVVERAGRRMEFTVTPESRR
;
A
#
# COMPACT_ATOMS: atom_id res chain seq x y z
N MET A 1 -18.71 -34.45 32.16
CA MET A 1 -18.86 -32.99 31.97
C MET A 1 -17.49 -32.33 31.88
N ARG A 2 -17.09 -31.86 30.69
CA ARG A 2 -16.17 -30.73 30.42
C ARG A 2 -15.96 -30.67 28.91
N ALA A 3 -16.53 -29.63 28.29
CA ALA A 3 -16.52 -29.40 26.86
C ALA A 3 -15.21 -28.70 26.46
N THR A 4 -14.45 -29.31 25.57
CA THR A 4 -13.27 -28.70 24.93
C THR A 4 -13.65 -28.23 23.52
N GLY A 5 -13.63 -26.91 23.34
CA GLY A 5 -13.89 -26.25 22.05
C GLY A 5 -12.82 -26.58 21.02
N LYS A 6 -13.23 -27.09 19.86
CA LYS A 6 -12.38 -27.31 18.69
C LYS A 6 -12.57 -26.17 17.69
N THR A 7 -11.50 -25.41 17.46
CA THR A 7 -11.37 -24.36 16.46
C THR A 7 -11.18 -24.96 15.06
N ILE A 8 -11.94 -24.47 14.08
CA ILE A 8 -12.02 -24.97 12.69
C ILE A 8 -11.00 -24.20 11.83
N SER A 9 -10.07 -24.91 11.19
CA SER A 9 -9.11 -24.37 10.21
C SER A 9 -9.67 -24.46 8.78
N CYS A 10 -9.64 -23.37 8.02
CA CYS A 10 -9.95 -23.30 6.58
C CYS A 10 -8.92 -22.37 5.92
N ILE A 11 -8.18 -22.90 4.93
CA ILE A 11 -7.06 -22.25 4.25
C ILE A 11 -7.58 -21.58 2.96
N LEU A 12 -7.58 -20.24 2.94
CA LEU A 12 -7.37 -19.38 1.76
C LEU A 12 -5.99 -18.73 1.96
N PRO A 13 -5.26 -18.25 0.93
CA PRO A 13 -4.03 -17.50 1.18
C PRO A 13 -4.44 -16.19 1.86
N LEU A 14 -4.37 -16.18 3.19
CA LEU A 14 -4.48 -14.97 3.97
C LEU A 14 -3.37 -14.04 3.47
N LEU A 15 -3.75 -12.90 2.92
CA LEU A 15 -2.98 -11.68 3.08
C LEU A 15 -2.89 -11.40 4.58
N LEU A 16 -1.96 -12.09 5.26
CA LEU A 16 -1.43 -11.69 6.54
C LEU A 16 -0.58 -10.44 6.27
N LEU A 17 -1.27 -9.32 6.02
CA LEU A 17 -0.79 -8.08 6.60
C LEU A 17 -0.86 -8.34 8.09
N ALA A 18 0.30 -8.38 8.75
CA ALA A 18 0.34 -8.14 10.18
C ALA A 18 -0.57 -6.95 10.42
N ALA A 19 -1.64 -7.14 11.19
CA ALA A 19 -2.38 -6.00 11.69
C ALA A 19 -1.30 -5.13 12.34
N PRO A 20 -1.02 -3.91 11.82
CA PRO A 20 -0.19 -3.02 12.61
C PRO A 20 -0.90 -2.94 13.95
N ALA A 21 -0.12 -3.06 15.03
CA ALA A 21 -0.63 -2.79 16.36
C ALA A 21 -1.58 -1.59 16.26
N ARG A 22 -2.74 -1.69 16.92
CA ARG A 22 -3.62 -0.56 17.16
C ARG A 22 -2.73 0.68 17.26
N ALA A 23 -3.00 1.72 16.47
CA ALA A 23 -2.57 3.05 16.89
C ALA A 23 -3.43 3.40 18.12
N GLY A 24 -3.30 2.61 19.17
CA GLY A 24 -3.87 2.84 20.47
C GLY A 24 -2.90 3.78 21.12
N ASP A 25 -3.35 5.02 21.28
CA ASP A 25 -3.29 5.73 22.55
C ASP A 25 -1.93 5.75 23.27
N GLY A 26 -0.82 5.73 22.52
CA GLY A 26 0.53 6.04 23.00
C GLY A 26 0.76 7.55 23.21
N THR A 27 -0.27 8.24 23.69
CA THR A 27 -0.17 9.63 24.13
C THR A 27 -1.02 9.75 25.38
N ALA A 28 -0.57 10.53 26.36
CA ALA A 28 -1.23 10.67 27.65
C ALA A 28 -2.58 11.44 27.60
N GLY A 29 -3.30 11.39 26.47
CA GLY A 29 -4.57 12.06 26.17
C GLY A 29 -4.42 13.46 25.57
N PHE A 30 -3.20 13.91 25.31
CA PHE A 30 -2.91 15.26 24.81
C PHE A 30 -3.21 15.44 23.33
N ILE A 31 -3.00 14.39 22.55
CA ILE A 31 -3.03 14.42 21.08
C ILE A 31 -4.10 13.43 20.62
N THR A 32 -5.02 13.89 19.78
CA THR A 32 -6.03 13.01 19.16
C THR A 32 -6.14 13.27 17.66
N ASN A 33 -6.69 12.32 16.91
CA ASN A 33 -6.84 12.43 15.44
C ASN A 33 -5.53 12.73 14.69
N ALA A 34 -4.41 12.20 15.20
CA ALA A 34 -3.10 12.36 14.58
C ALA A 34 -3.07 11.84 13.14
N ARG A 35 -2.52 12.66 12.24
CA ARG A 35 -2.42 12.35 10.81
C ARG A 35 -1.14 12.88 10.21
N GLN A 36 -0.60 12.15 9.24
CA GLN A 36 0.49 12.63 8.39
C GLN A 36 -0.04 13.74 7.48
N LEU A 37 0.62 14.90 7.51
CA LEU A 37 0.29 16.07 6.68
C LEU A 37 1.08 16.05 5.36
N THR A 38 2.38 15.72 5.41
CA THR A 38 3.25 15.67 4.23
C THR A 38 3.56 14.25 3.79
N PHE A 39 3.30 13.91 2.51
CA PHE A 39 3.61 12.64 1.87
C PHE A 39 4.64 12.79 0.75
N ALA A 40 4.67 13.95 0.09
CA ALA A 40 5.56 14.18 -1.05
C ALA A 40 7.00 14.51 -0.60
N GLY A 41 7.96 14.08 -1.41
CA GLY A 41 9.38 14.21 -1.12
C GLY A 41 9.92 13.13 -0.19
N ARG A 42 11.25 13.11 -0.07
CA ARG A 42 11.98 12.15 0.76
C ARG A 42 11.69 12.35 2.24
N ARG A 43 11.73 13.61 2.70
CA ARG A 43 11.50 14.00 4.09
C ARG A 43 11.05 15.45 4.19
N ALA A 44 10.30 15.78 5.24
CA ALA A 44 9.99 17.13 5.65
C ALA A 44 10.52 17.36 7.08
N GLY A 45 10.95 18.58 7.34
CA GLY A 45 11.45 19.00 8.64
C GLY A 45 10.49 19.95 9.33
N GLU A 46 11.03 21.02 9.90
CA GLU A 46 10.27 22.08 10.56
C GLU A 46 9.24 22.75 9.64
N GLY A 47 8.16 23.24 10.26
CA GLY A 47 7.27 24.18 9.60
C GLY A 47 6.39 24.95 10.57
N TYR A 48 5.96 26.13 10.14
CA TYR A 48 5.34 27.16 10.96
C TYR A 48 4.11 27.73 10.26
N PHE A 49 3.13 28.14 11.05
CA PHE A 49 1.85 28.63 10.56
C PHE A 49 1.86 30.14 10.30
N SER A 50 1.06 30.61 9.35
CA SER A 50 0.68 32.02 9.27
C SER A 50 -0.14 32.42 10.51
N PRO A 51 -0.24 33.71 10.85
CA PRO A 51 -1.03 34.18 11.99
C PRO A 51 -2.52 33.78 11.94
N ASP A 52 -3.09 33.65 10.75
CA ASP A 52 -4.48 33.20 10.54
C ASP A 52 -4.62 31.66 10.52
N GLY A 53 -3.51 30.92 10.65
CA GLY A 53 -3.48 29.46 10.61
C GLY A 53 -3.79 28.84 9.24
N ARG A 54 -3.93 29.64 8.17
CA ARG A 54 -4.31 29.15 6.83
C ARG A 54 -3.13 28.61 6.03
N LEU A 55 -1.94 29.15 6.24
CA LEU A 55 -0.73 28.77 5.51
C LEU A 55 0.26 28.07 6.45
N MET A 56 1.04 27.15 5.90
CA MET A 56 2.20 26.56 6.55
C MET A 56 3.45 26.76 5.68
N ILE A 57 4.46 27.43 6.22
CA ILE A 57 5.79 27.48 5.62
C ILE A 57 6.63 26.35 6.22
N PHE A 58 7.29 25.54 5.39
CA PHE A 58 8.02 24.36 5.89
C PHE A 58 9.18 23.99 4.98
N GLN A 59 10.14 23.22 5.53
CA GLN A 59 11.26 22.70 4.76
C GLN A 59 11.04 21.25 4.32
N SER A 60 11.42 20.93 3.09
CA SER A 60 11.34 19.55 2.60
C SER A 60 12.36 19.24 1.49
N GLU A 61 12.84 17.98 1.45
CA GLU A 61 13.62 17.42 0.35
C GLU A 61 12.68 16.76 -0.65
N ARG A 62 12.20 17.51 -1.65
CA ARG A 62 11.15 17.05 -2.59
C ARG A 62 11.57 16.97 -4.04
N GLU A 63 12.60 17.72 -4.42
CA GLU A 63 13.01 17.90 -5.80
C GLU A 63 14.07 16.85 -6.17
N PRO A 64 13.88 16.04 -7.22
CA PRO A 64 14.88 15.06 -7.65
C PRO A 64 16.24 15.70 -7.99
N GLU A 65 16.22 16.93 -8.51
CA GLU A 65 17.40 17.69 -8.95
C GLU A 65 18.09 18.45 -7.80
N ASN A 66 17.51 18.47 -6.59
CA ASN A 66 18.09 19.15 -5.44
C ASN A 66 18.13 18.22 -4.20
N PRO A 67 19.33 17.80 -3.75
CA PRO A 67 19.50 16.90 -2.62
C PRO A 67 19.33 17.59 -1.25
N PHE A 68 19.13 18.91 -1.21
CA PHE A 68 19.04 19.68 0.02
C PHE A 68 17.59 20.06 0.34
N PHE A 69 17.32 20.33 1.61
CA PHE A 69 16.06 20.98 2.02
C PHE A 69 15.86 22.28 1.23
N GLN A 70 14.61 22.50 0.82
CA GLN A 70 14.10 23.72 0.22
C GLN A 70 12.87 24.18 1.00
N ILE A 71 12.50 25.45 0.87
CA ILE A 71 11.38 26.06 1.61
C ILE A 71 10.14 26.08 0.74
N TYR A 72 9.02 25.63 1.30
CA TYR A 72 7.72 25.53 0.65
C TYR A 72 6.66 26.25 1.47
N LEU A 73 5.66 26.76 0.76
CA LEU A 73 4.44 27.31 1.33
C LEU A 73 3.27 26.43 0.92
N MET A 74 2.56 25.89 1.90
CA MET A 74 1.34 25.10 1.76
C MET A 74 0.14 25.94 2.20
N ASP A 75 -0.92 25.95 1.40
CA ASP A 75 -2.24 26.42 1.85
C ASP A 75 -3.01 25.23 2.44
N LEU A 76 -3.36 25.32 3.73
CA LEU A 76 -4.00 24.23 4.48
C LEU A 76 -5.48 24.03 4.12
N SER A 77 -6.08 24.97 3.39
CA SER A 77 -7.47 24.87 2.93
C SER A 77 -7.59 24.16 1.58
N THR A 78 -6.56 24.27 0.72
CA THR A 78 -6.54 23.68 -0.63
C THR A 78 -5.57 22.51 -0.76
N GLY A 79 -4.57 22.45 0.11
CA GLY A 79 -3.41 21.56 0.03
C GLY A 79 -2.36 21.99 -1.00
N ASP A 80 -2.60 23.07 -1.75
CA ASP A 80 -1.67 23.56 -2.77
C ASP A 80 -0.36 23.96 -2.12
N THR A 81 0.74 23.47 -2.69
CA THR A 81 2.08 23.67 -2.16
C THR A 81 2.98 24.22 -3.26
N ARG A 82 3.72 25.28 -2.97
CA ARG A 82 4.70 25.87 -3.89
C ARG A 82 6.05 26.07 -3.22
N ARG A 83 7.13 25.97 -3.98
CA ARG A 83 8.48 26.31 -3.52
C ARG A 83 8.63 27.84 -3.43
N LEU A 84 9.15 28.32 -2.31
CA LEU A 84 9.52 29.72 -2.10
C LEU A 84 11.01 29.95 -2.32
N SER A 85 11.86 29.00 -1.92
CA SER A 85 13.31 29.17 -2.04
C SER A 85 13.81 29.05 -3.49
N PRO A 86 15.03 29.52 -3.82
CA PRO A 86 15.56 29.53 -5.20
C PRO A 86 15.75 28.16 -5.85
N GLY A 87 15.80 27.07 -5.09
CA GLY A 87 16.00 25.72 -5.62
C GLY A 87 17.46 25.38 -5.86
N THR A 88 18.37 26.23 -5.41
CA THR A 88 19.82 26.04 -5.41
C THR A 88 20.34 26.41 -4.02
N GLY A 89 21.45 25.80 -3.62
CA GLY A 89 22.00 26.00 -2.28
C GLY A 89 21.16 25.31 -1.21
N ARG A 90 21.64 25.38 0.03
CA ARG A 90 20.94 24.82 1.19
C ARG A 90 19.98 25.87 1.73
N THR A 91 18.90 25.42 2.36
CA THR A 91 17.98 26.31 3.07
C THR A 91 17.57 25.72 4.40
N THR A 92 17.22 26.59 5.34
CA THR A 92 16.72 26.21 6.66
C THR A 92 15.93 27.37 7.25
N CYS A 93 15.17 27.10 8.31
CA CYS A 93 14.60 28.06 9.26
C CYS A 93 13.80 29.17 8.60
N SER A 94 12.62 28.80 8.13
CA SER A 94 11.70 29.72 7.46
C SER A 94 10.62 30.24 8.40
N TRP A 95 10.17 31.48 8.20
CA TRP A 95 9.10 32.07 9.01
C TRP A 95 8.18 32.98 8.17
N LEU A 96 6.89 33.01 8.46
CA LEU A 96 5.93 33.89 7.80
C LEU A 96 5.84 35.22 8.55
N HIS A 97 5.94 36.33 7.82
CA HIS A 97 5.79 37.64 8.42
C HIS A 97 4.33 37.86 8.89
N PRO A 98 4.07 38.54 10.03
CA PRO A 98 2.72 38.74 10.56
C PRO A 98 1.72 39.45 9.62
N ASP A 99 2.21 40.25 8.66
CA ASP A 99 1.38 40.88 7.62
C ASP A 99 0.84 39.90 6.55
N GLY A 100 1.31 38.64 6.54
CA GLY A 100 0.93 37.61 5.58
C GLY A 100 1.41 37.84 4.14
N ARG A 101 2.27 38.84 3.90
CA ARG A 101 2.76 39.23 2.57
C ARG A 101 4.20 38.81 2.33
N ARG A 102 4.97 38.59 3.39
CA ARG A 102 6.40 38.27 3.33
C ARG A 102 6.73 37.01 4.10
N ALA A 103 7.86 36.41 3.79
CA ALA A 103 8.45 35.32 4.55
C ALA A 103 9.96 35.48 4.62
N LEU A 104 10.58 35.00 5.68
CA LEU A 104 12.04 34.86 5.74
C LEU A 104 12.45 33.40 5.64
N PHE A 105 13.68 33.16 5.21
CA PHE A 105 14.39 31.89 5.34
C PHE A 105 15.89 32.11 5.22
N SER A 106 16.68 31.17 5.74
CA SER A 106 18.14 31.21 5.58
C SER A 106 18.59 30.34 4.43
N SER A 107 19.60 30.79 3.69
CA SER A 107 20.09 30.05 2.54
C SER A 107 21.55 30.33 2.19
N THR A 108 22.18 29.33 1.57
CA THR A 108 23.53 29.46 0.98
C THR A 108 23.50 29.72 -0.53
N HIS A 109 22.35 30.09 -1.11
CA HIS A 109 22.24 30.18 -2.57
C HIS A 109 23.08 31.31 -3.20
N ALA A 110 23.51 32.28 -2.39
CA ALA A 110 24.43 33.34 -2.80
C ALA A 110 25.90 32.89 -2.83
N ASP A 111 26.24 31.71 -2.28
CA ASP A 111 27.57 31.11 -2.41
C ASP A 111 27.86 30.81 -3.89
N PRO A 112 28.95 31.37 -4.48
CA PRO A 112 29.35 31.08 -5.85
C PRO A 112 29.52 29.57 -6.14
N ARG A 113 29.84 28.77 -5.12
CA ARG A 113 30.00 27.31 -5.21
C ARG A 113 28.73 26.53 -4.90
N ALA A 114 27.58 27.16 -4.64
CA ALA A 114 26.34 26.48 -4.28
C ALA A 114 25.93 25.39 -5.28
N ARG A 115 26.01 25.69 -6.60
CA ARG A 115 25.69 24.72 -7.67
C ARG A 115 26.70 23.58 -7.76
N GLU A 116 27.97 23.87 -7.50
CA GLU A 116 29.04 22.87 -7.46
C GLU A 116 28.83 21.90 -6.30
N LYS A 117 28.63 22.43 -5.08
CA LYS A 117 28.30 21.66 -3.87
C LYS A 117 27.06 20.79 -4.06
N GLN A 118 26.04 21.29 -4.77
CA GLN A 118 24.83 20.53 -5.10
C GLN A 118 25.14 19.34 -6.01
N ARG A 119 25.89 19.53 -7.10
CA ARG A 119 26.29 18.43 -8.00
C ARG A 119 27.14 17.38 -7.27
N GLN A 120 28.08 17.82 -6.43
CA GLN A 120 28.91 16.93 -5.63
C GLN A 120 28.07 16.06 -4.69
N GLU A 121 27.06 16.63 -4.02
CA GLU A 121 26.18 15.86 -3.14
C GLU A 121 25.31 14.85 -3.91
N ILE A 122 24.82 15.20 -5.11
CA ILE A 122 24.08 14.27 -5.97
C ILE A 122 24.96 13.08 -6.36
N GLU A 123 26.18 13.33 -6.84
CA GLU A 123 27.12 12.27 -7.22
C GLU A 123 27.54 11.41 -6.02
N ARG A 124 27.77 12.02 -4.87
CA ARG A 124 28.06 11.31 -3.62
C ARG A 124 26.92 10.37 -3.21
N ARG A 125 25.67 10.86 -3.25
CA ARG A 125 24.47 10.04 -2.95
C ARG A 125 24.30 8.88 -3.93
N LYS A 126 24.64 9.07 -5.22
CA LYS A 126 24.65 7.98 -6.22
C LYS A 126 25.67 6.89 -5.86
N LYS A 127 26.83 7.26 -5.32
CA LYS A 127 27.87 6.32 -4.87
C LYS A 127 27.55 5.58 -3.55
N LYS A 128 26.43 5.91 -2.89
CA LYS A 128 26.02 5.37 -1.58
C LYS A 128 27.07 5.51 -0.47
N GLU A 129 27.95 6.50 -0.58
CA GLU A 129 28.91 6.81 0.46
C GLU A 129 28.15 7.28 1.72
N GLY A 130 28.24 6.47 2.78
CA GLY A 130 27.58 6.75 4.06
C GLY A 130 28.17 8.00 4.71
N ARG A 131 27.31 8.80 5.36
CA ARG A 131 27.73 9.83 6.30
C ARG A 131 26.79 9.80 7.49
N ARG A 132 27.32 9.84 8.72
CA ARG A 132 26.52 10.17 9.90
C ARG A 132 25.99 11.59 9.73
N HIS A 133 24.68 11.77 9.89
CA HIS A 133 24.07 13.09 9.75
C HIS A 133 24.59 14.01 10.84
N ARG A 134 25.33 15.05 10.46
CA ARG A 134 25.71 16.18 11.31
C ARG A 134 25.22 17.43 10.60
N TRP A 135 24.49 18.29 11.30
CA TRP A 135 24.07 19.57 10.74
C TRP A 135 25.29 20.35 10.28
N ASN A 136 25.20 20.98 9.11
CA ASN A 136 26.32 21.73 8.54
C ASN A 136 26.11 23.22 8.81
N TYR A 137 26.91 23.76 9.70
CA TYR A 137 27.04 25.20 9.94
C TYR A 137 27.89 25.82 8.81
N ASP A 138 27.36 25.80 7.58
CA ASP A 138 28.02 26.39 6.41
C ASP A 138 28.17 27.91 6.63
N GLU A 139 29.37 28.42 6.42
CA GLU A 139 29.74 29.82 6.68
C GLU A 139 29.21 30.84 5.64
N HIS A 140 28.38 30.36 4.71
CA HIS A 140 27.73 31.17 3.68
C HIS A 140 26.21 31.24 3.85
N TYR A 141 25.70 30.93 5.05
CA TYR A 141 24.28 31.09 5.32
C TYR A 141 23.97 32.56 5.59
N ASP A 142 23.10 33.11 4.76
CA ASP A 142 22.49 34.42 4.95
C ASP A 142 20.97 34.31 5.14
N ILE A 143 20.37 35.32 5.77
CA ILE A 143 18.91 35.44 5.95
C ILE A 143 18.33 36.26 4.80
N PHE A 144 17.30 35.72 4.14
CA PHE A 144 16.60 36.36 3.04
C PHE A 144 15.14 36.62 3.41
N ASP A 145 14.64 37.80 3.05
CA ASP A 145 13.21 38.14 3.03
C ASP A 145 12.67 37.95 1.61
N VAL A 146 11.48 37.36 1.47
CA VAL A 146 10.81 37.12 0.20
C VAL A 146 9.40 37.68 0.22
N ASP A 147 9.07 38.48 -0.80
CA ASP A 147 7.70 38.91 -1.06
C ASP A 147 6.90 37.74 -1.66
N LEU A 148 5.81 37.35 -1.00
CA LEU A 148 5.07 36.14 -1.37
C LEU A 148 4.32 36.27 -2.69
N ALA A 149 3.96 37.48 -3.11
CA ALA A 149 3.21 37.73 -4.34
C ALA A 149 4.12 37.73 -5.57
N SER A 150 5.23 38.48 -5.52
CA SER A 150 6.18 38.64 -6.62
C SER A 150 7.30 37.58 -6.64
N GLY A 151 7.58 36.94 -5.49
CA GLY A 151 8.75 36.06 -5.32
C GLY A 151 10.08 36.80 -5.25
N LYS A 152 10.08 38.14 -5.21
CA LYS A 152 11.30 38.94 -5.12
C LYS A 152 11.96 38.74 -3.76
N MET A 153 13.25 38.44 -3.76
CA MET A 153 14.05 38.21 -2.55
C MET A 153 14.96 39.40 -2.26
N LYS A 154 15.11 39.72 -0.98
CA LYS A 154 16.08 40.67 -0.44
C LYS A 154 16.99 39.93 0.54
N ASN A 155 18.29 40.00 0.33
CA ASN A 155 19.25 39.51 1.32
C ASN A 155 19.33 40.51 2.48
N LEU A 156 19.17 40.05 3.73
CA LEU A 156 19.20 40.86 4.94
C LEU A 156 20.55 40.80 5.67
N THR A 157 21.35 39.77 5.43
CA THR A 157 22.67 39.61 6.04
C THR A 157 23.74 39.45 4.96
N HIS A 158 24.96 39.90 5.26
CA HIS A 158 26.08 39.87 4.32
C HIS A 158 27.38 39.48 5.02
N THR A 159 27.28 38.63 6.05
CA THR A 159 28.41 38.33 6.94
C THR A 159 28.81 36.88 6.80
N ARG A 160 30.12 36.63 6.70
CA ARG A 160 30.65 35.27 6.79
C ARG A 160 30.27 34.65 8.13
N GLY A 161 29.62 33.50 8.08
CA GLY A 161 29.10 32.78 9.22
C GLY A 161 27.80 32.05 8.90
N TYR A 162 27.20 31.50 9.94
CA TYR A 162 25.93 30.82 9.88
C TYR A 162 24.83 31.75 10.40
N ASP A 163 24.23 32.58 9.53
CA ASP A 163 23.08 33.41 9.91
C ASP A 163 21.77 32.65 9.64
N ALA A 164 21.21 32.04 10.68
CA ALA A 164 19.99 31.24 10.54
C ALA A 164 19.12 31.17 11.79
N GLU A 165 18.16 30.23 11.80
CA GLU A 165 17.23 30.04 12.92
C GLU A 165 16.42 31.32 13.20
N GLY A 166 16.09 32.04 12.13
CA GLY A 166 15.42 33.33 12.16
C GLY A 166 13.91 33.24 12.37
N SER A 167 13.34 34.18 13.13
CA SER A 167 11.88 34.40 13.20
C SER A 167 11.56 35.90 13.35
N TYR A 168 10.43 36.31 12.77
CA TYR A 168 9.90 37.65 12.98
C TYR A 168 9.28 37.77 14.38
N SER A 169 9.42 38.92 15.03
CA SER A 169 8.63 39.25 16.21
C SER A 169 7.13 39.29 15.91
N PRO A 170 6.25 39.13 16.91
CA PRO A 170 4.81 39.15 16.70
C PRO A 170 4.28 40.43 16.03
N ASP A 171 4.96 41.57 16.23
CA ASP A 171 4.62 42.84 15.57
C ASP A 171 5.32 43.04 14.21
N GLY A 172 6.19 42.12 13.81
CA GLY A 172 6.89 42.09 12.53
C GLY A 172 8.04 43.09 12.40
N LYS A 173 8.40 43.84 13.46
CA LYS A 173 9.39 44.92 13.35
C LYS A 173 10.83 44.46 13.48
N THR A 174 11.06 43.31 14.09
CA THR A 174 12.39 42.77 14.38
C THR A 174 12.50 41.30 13.98
N ILE A 175 13.74 40.86 13.78
CA ILE A 175 14.09 39.47 13.50
C ILE A 175 15.05 38.99 14.59
N LEU A 176 14.67 37.89 15.24
CA LEU A 176 15.50 37.12 16.17
C LEU A 176 16.15 35.99 15.40
N PHE A 177 17.45 35.79 15.54
CA PHE A 177 18.19 34.77 14.80
C PHE A 177 19.42 34.28 15.59
N ALA A 178 19.97 33.14 15.18
CA ALA A 178 21.19 32.58 15.74
C ALA A 178 22.37 32.78 14.78
N SER A 179 23.55 33.08 15.29
CA SER A 179 24.74 33.28 14.47
C SER A 179 26.06 33.03 15.18
N ASN A 180 27.04 32.50 14.44
CA ASN A 180 28.45 32.42 14.84
C ASN A 180 29.34 33.48 14.17
N ARG A 181 28.73 34.53 13.58
CA ARG A 181 29.43 35.62 12.86
C ARG A 181 30.59 36.25 13.60
N LEU A 182 30.54 36.28 14.94
CA LEU A 182 31.56 36.94 15.75
C LEU A 182 32.87 36.15 15.73
N ALA A 183 32.81 34.81 15.74
CA ALA A 183 33.98 33.94 15.69
C ALA A 183 34.77 34.07 14.38
N TYR A 184 34.12 34.47 13.29
CA TYR A 184 34.79 34.74 12.01
C TYR A 184 35.41 36.13 11.91
N ARG A 185 34.99 37.07 12.77
CA ARG A 185 35.48 38.46 12.78
C ARG A 185 36.55 38.71 13.84
N GLN A 186 36.53 37.94 14.92
CA GLN A 186 37.48 38.06 16.02
C GLN A 186 38.58 37.02 15.91
N GLN A 187 39.78 37.35 16.39
CA GLN A 187 40.86 36.39 16.53
C GLN A 187 40.57 35.48 17.73
N LEU A 188 40.23 34.21 17.45
CA LEU A 188 40.12 33.17 18.47
C LEU A 188 41.51 32.58 18.75
N GLU A 189 41.80 32.28 20.02
CA GLU A 189 43.08 31.71 20.44
C GLU A 189 42.89 30.51 21.37
N GLY A 190 43.94 29.69 21.48
CA GLY A 190 44.01 28.57 22.41
C GLY A 190 42.87 27.55 22.22
N GLU A 191 42.20 27.22 23.31
CA GLU A 191 41.16 26.18 23.32
C GLU A 191 39.92 26.57 22.52
N LYS A 192 39.54 27.86 22.49
CA LYS A 192 38.37 28.32 21.73
C LYS A 192 38.57 28.17 20.23
N LEU A 193 39.77 28.46 19.73
CA LEU A 193 40.10 28.24 18.31
C LEU A 193 40.01 26.75 17.95
N ARG A 194 40.64 25.88 18.76
CA ARG A 194 40.58 24.43 18.53
C ARG A 194 39.15 23.87 18.54
N GLN A 195 38.31 24.35 19.46
CA GLN A 195 36.91 23.95 19.55
C GLN A 195 36.12 24.42 18.32
N PHE A 196 36.31 25.66 17.90
CA PHE A 196 35.62 26.23 16.74
C PHE A 196 36.03 25.56 15.41
N GLU A 197 37.32 25.28 15.22
CA GLU A 197 37.82 24.55 14.03
C GLU A 197 37.25 23.12 13.95
N ARG A 198 37.02 22.49 15.10
CA ARG A 198 36.39 21.16 15.20
C ARG A 198 34.88 21.22 14.94
N ASP A 199 34.20 22.20 15.53
CA ASP A 199 32.76 22.39 15.43
C ASP A 199 32.39 23.88 15.52
N PRO A 200 32.06 24.54 14.39
CA PRO A 200 31.69 25.95 14.38
C PRO A 200 30.41 26.30 15.17
N SER A 201 29.64 25.29 15.59
CA SER A 201 28.41 25.50 16.36
C SER A 201 28.66 25.96 17.80
N VAL A 202 29.85 25.72 18.36
CA VAL A 202 30.23 26.09 19.73
C VAL A 202 30.32 27.61 19.96
N ALA A 203 30.30 28.38 18.87
CA ALA A 203 30.37 29.84 18.89
C ALA A 203 29.05 30.49 18.46
N MET A 204 27.93 29.76 18.55
CA MET A 204 26.61 30.27 18.20
C MET A 204 26.02 31.09 19.34
N ASP A 205 25.64 32.33 19.04
CA ASP A 205 24.88 33.20 19.94
C ASP A 205 23.55 33.61 19.31
N LEU A 206 22.66 34.16 20.14
CA LEU A 206 21.42 34.77 19.69
C LEU A 206 21.60 36.27 19.43
N TYR A 207 20.94 36.75 18.38
CA TYR A 207 20.97 38.14 17.93
C TYR A 207 19.57 38.63 17.58
N LEU A 208 19.39 39.94 17.70
CA LEU A 208 18.21 40.67 17.26
C LEU A 208 18.61 41.69 16.19
N MET A 209 17.78 41.90 15.18
CA MET A 209 17.94 42.98 14.19
C MET A 209 16.58 43.57 13.83
N ASN A 210 16.57 44.74 13.20
CA ASN A 210 15.36 45.29 12.57
C ASN A 210 14.94 44.42 11.37
N ALA A 211 13.66 44.41 11.03
CA ALA A 211 13.12 43.62 9.92
C ALA A 211 13.72 43.98 8.54
N ASP A 212 14.39 45.13 8.43
CA ASP A 212 15.09 45.53 7.21
C ASP A 212 16.55 45.07 7.12
N GLY A 213 17.07 44.42 8.18
CA GLY A 213 18.45 43.92 8.32
C GLY A 213 19.37 44.84 9.13
N SER A 214 18.94 46.04 9.51
CA SER A 214 19.74 47.00 10.28
C SER A 214 19.71 46.73 11.80
N GLY A 215 20.55 47.43 12.58
CA GLY A 215 20.42 47.44 14.04
C GLY A 215 20.74 46.11 14.73
N VAL A 216 21.66 45.31 14.18
CA VAL A 216 22.06 44.02 14.77
C VAL A 216 22.61 44.20 16.19
N ARG A 217 22.05 43.46 17.15
CA ARG A 217 22.44 43.42 18.57
C ARG A 217 22.55 41.98 19.06
N ARG A 218 23.61 41.66 19.79
CA ARG A 218 23.82 40.34 20.42
C ARG A 218 23.01 40.22 21.73
N LEU A 219 22.40 39.08 21.99
CA LEU A 219 21.58 38.79 23.17
C LEU A 219 22.25 37.81 24.14
N THR A 220 22.97 36.81 23.62
CA THR A 220 23.69 35.84 24.47
C THR A 220 25.19 35.92 24.24
N THR A 221 25.98 35.61 25.26
CA THR A 221 27.45 35.72 25.22
C THR A 221 28.19 34.50 25.77
N ALA A 222 27.45 33.49 26.21
CA ALA A 222 28.03 32.29 26.79
C ALA A 222 28.74 31.47 25.69
N TRP A 223 29.92 30.94 25.98
CA TRP A 223 30.59 30.02 25.06
C TRP A 223 29.85 28.68 25.07
N GLY A 224 29.38 28.24 23.91
CA GLY A 224 28.43 27.13 23.77
C GLY A 224 27.53 27.34 22.55
N GLN A 225 26.70 26.35 22.25
CA GLN A 225 25.82 26.39 21.09
C GLN A 225 24.41 26.85 21.52
N ASP A 226 24.14 28.16 21.43
CA ASP A 226 22.78 28.70 21.55
C ASP A 226 22.05 28.64 20.20
N GLY A 227 20.78 28.24 20.20
CA GLY A 227 19.99 28.23 18.98
C GLY A 227 18.50 27.95 19.16
N GLY A 228 17.78 28.00 18.05
CA GLY A 228 16.35 27.76 17.93
C GLY A 228 15.53 28.72 18.76
N PRO A 229 15.78 30.04 18.65
CA PRO A 229 15.10 31.02 19.46
C PRO A 229 13.70 31.30 18.92
N PHE A 230 12.70 31.40 19.80
CA PHE A 230 11.34 31.80 19.43
C PHE A 230 10.78 32.82 20.41
N PHE A 231 10.05 33.80 19.88
CA PHE A 231 9.27 34.73 20.69
C PHE A 231 8.03 34.05 21.29
N SER A 232 7.64 34.50 22.49
CA SER A 232 6.28 34.29 22.99
C SER A 232 5.26 35.06 22.13
N ALA A 233 4.00 34.63 22.15
CA ALA A 233 2.94 35.24 21.33
C ALA A 233 2.71 36.74 21.63
N ASP A 234 3.00 37.17 22.87
CA ASP A 234 2.95 38.57 23.29
C ASP A 234 4.24 39.36 23.03
N GLY A 235 5.28 38.69 22.51
CA GLY A 235 6.57 39.27 22.15
C GLY A 235 7.47 39.61 23.34
N LYS A 236 7.08 39.27 24.57
CA LYS A 236 7.81 39.70 25.78
C LYS A 236 8.99 38.80 26.13
N HIS A 237 8.92 37.52 25.77
CA HIS A 237 9.92 36.52 26.15
C HIS A 237 10.49 35.81 24.93
N ILE A 238 11.69 35.26 25.09
CA ILE A 238 12.37 34.41 24.12
C ILE A 238 12.72 33.08 24.79
N VAL A 239 12.34 31.98 24.12
CA VAL A 239 12.77 30.61 24.49
C VAL A 239 13.80 30.11 23.50
N TRP A 240 14.83 29.39 23.97
CA TRP A 240 15.85 28.78 23.11
C TRP A 240 16.45 27.52 23.73
N ARG A 241 17.30 26.83 22.97
CA ARG A 241 18.12 25.70 23.46
C ARG A 241 19.57 26.13 23.65
N ARG A 242 20.24 25.61 24.67
CA ARG A 242 21.69 25.73 24.89
C ARG A 242 22.33 24.36 25.05
N PHE A 243 23.33 24.04 24.24
CA PHE A 243 24.11 22.79 24.42
C PHE A 243 25.19 22.95 25.48
N SER A 244 25.52 21.83 26.14
CA SER A 244 26.78 21.68 26.87
C SER A 244 27.97 21.71 25.92
N LEU A 245 29.16 22.07 26.43
CA LEU A 245 30.38 22.20 25.63
C LEU A 245 30.85 20.88 24.98
N ASP A 246 30.48 19.74 25.57
CA ASP A 246 30.73 18.41 25.02
C ASP A 246 29.77 18.04 23.88
N GLY A 247 28.71 18.84 23.66
CA GLY A 247 27.67 18.60 22.66
C GLY A 247 26.74 17.43 22.97
N LEU A 248 26.80 16.85 24.17
CA LEU A 248 26.05 15.65 24.54
C LEU A 248 24.67 15.93 25.11
N HIS A 249 24.47 17.11 25.70
CA HIS A 249 23.23 17.51 26.36
C HIS A 249 22.81 18.90 25.91
N ALA A 250 21.51 19.17 25.94
CA ALA A 250 20.97 20.50 25.68
C ALA A 250 19.81 20.77 26.61
N GLU A 251 19.69 22.00 27.08
CA GLU A 251 18.64 22.43 28.00
C GLU A 251 17.87 23.61 27.41
N ILE A 252 16.63 23.76 27.82
CA ILE A 252 15.73 24.84 27.41
C ILE A 252 15.94 26.03 28.35
N TRP A 253 16.02 27.22 27.78
CA TRP A 253 16.23 28.48 28.49
C TRP A 253 15.18 29.51 28.11
N LEU A 254 14.96 30.48 29.00
CA LEU A 254 14.03 31.59 28.85
C LEU A 254 14.70 32.91 29.21
N MET A 255 14.35 33.97 28.50
CA MET A 255 14.82 35.34 28.74
C MET A 255 13.76 36.34 28.33
N ASP A 256 13.94 37.60 28.74
CA ASP A 256 13.16 38.71 28.21
C ASP A 256 13.58 39.02 26.77
N SER A 257 12.67 39.60 26.00
CA SER A 257 12.89 39.93 24.58
C SER A 257 14.04 40.91 24.34
N ASP A 258 14.46 41.66 25.36
CA ASP A 258 15.63 42.53 25.33
C ASP A 258 16.95 41.79 25.63
N GLY A 259 16.92 40.52 26.04
CA GLY A 259 18.06 39.68 26.40
C GLY A 259 18.33 39.59 27.92
N GLY A 260 17.58 40.32 28.74
CA GLY A 260 17.66 40.28 30.21
C GLY A 260 17.05 39.01 30.82
N ASN A 261 17.27 38.82 32.13
CA ASN A 261 16.63 37.76 32.94
C ASN A 261 16.74 36.33 32.38
N GLN A 262 17.90 35.99 31.81
CA GLN A 262 18.19 34.64 31.31
C GLN A 262 18.17 33.62 32.44
N HIS A 263 17.38 32.56 32.30
CA HIS A 263 17.37 31.44 33.23
C HIS A 263 17.07 30.11 32.52
N GLN A 264 17.59 29.02 33.10
CA GLN A 264 17.41 27.66 32.61
C GLN A 264 16.07 27.11 33.09
N LEU A 265 15.29 26.50 32.18
CA LEU A 265 13.98 25.92 32.47
C LEU A 265 14.04 24.41 32.72
N THR A 266 14.94 23.69 32.03
CA THR A 266 15.05 22.23 32.15
C THR A 266 16.39 21.80 32.74
N HIS A 267 16.39 20.71 33.51
CA HIS A 267 17.58 20.10 34.13
C HIS A 267 17.55 18.58 33.93
N LEU A 268 17.41 18.14 32.67
CA LEU A 268 17.13 16.75 32.34
C LEU A 268 18.39 15.91 32.13
N GLY A 269 19.56 16.53 31.91
CA GLY A 269 20.79 15.79 31.59
C GLY A 269 20.64 14.98 30.29
N ALA A 270 19.82 15.48 29.37
CA ALA A 270 19.47 14.86 28.10
C ALA A 270 19.53 15.91 26.98
N MET A 271 19.33 15.49 25.74
CA MET A 271 19.23 16.40 24.60
C MET A 271 17.84 17.02 24.51
N SER A 272 17.61 18.16 25.16
CA SER A 272 16.36 18.91 25.09
C SER A 272 16.48 20.07 24.09
N TRP A 273 15.65 20.06 23.04
CA TRP A 273 15.77 21.00 21.93
C TRP A 273 14.42 21.32 21.25
N ALA A 274 14.46 22.22 20.26
CA ALA A 274 13.31 22.73 19.50
C ALA A 274 12.14 23.19 20.39
N PRO A 275 12.36 24.11 21.35
CA PRO A 275 11.29 24.62 22.18
C PRO A 275 10.33 25.50 21.37
N PHE A 276 9.06 25.50 21.74
CA PHE A 276 8.05 26.37 21.14
C PHE A 276 6.98 26.74 22.18
N PHE A 277 6.52 27.99 22.17
CA PHE A 277 5.46 28.43 23.09
C PHE A 277 4.09 27.91 22.66
N HIS A 278 3.27 27.51 23.63
CA HIS A 278 1.83 27.51 23.41
C HIS A 278 1.32 28.97 23.28
N PRO A 279 0.34 29.28 22.40
CA PRO A 279 -0.15 30.65 22.22
C PRO A 279 -0.69 31.32 23.50
N SER A 280 -1.06 30.55 24.53
CA SER A 280 -1.44 31.13 25.83
C SER A 280 -0.27 31.71 26.63
N GLY A 281 0.98 31.41 26.26
CA GLY A 281 2.19 31.82 26.99
C GLY A 281 2.45 31.07 28.30
N GLU A 282 1.56 30.14 28.70
CA GLU A 282 1.62 29.51 30.02
C GLU A 282 2.59 28.32 30.09
N TYR A 283 2.93 27.72 28.95
CA TYR A 283 3.86 26.60 28.87
C TYR A 283 4.55 26.52 27.51
N ILE A 284 5.63 25.75 27.48
CA ILE A 284 6.49 25.49 26.34
C ILE A 284 6.42 24.00 26.01
N ILE A 285 6.35 23.65 24.73
CA ILE A 285 6.56 22.29 24.22
C ILE A 285 7.98 22.17 23.67
N PHE A 286 8.64 21.04 23.88
CA PHE A 286 10.00 20.79 23.40
C PHE A 286 10.21 19.30 23.11
N THR A 287 11.35 18.97 22.51
CA THR A 287 11.75 17.60 22.17
C THR A 287 12.88 17.15 23.07
N THR A 288 12.84 15.92 23.59
CA THR A 288 13.94 15.35 24.40
C THR A 288 14.20 13.88 24.13
N ASN A 289 15.45 13.45 24.25
CA ASN A 289 15.87 12.05 24.14
C ASN A 289 16.05 11.33 25.49
N ARG A 290 15.36 11.82 26.53
CA ARG A 290 15.41 11.30 27.91
C ARG A 290 15.23 9.77 28.03
N HIS A 291 14.59 9.12 27.05
CA HIS A 291 14.30 7.68 27.06
C HIS A 291 15.20 6.85 26.14
N GLY A 292 16.29 7.42 25.64
CA GLY A 292 17.28 6.72 24.82
C GLY A 292 17.82 7.60 23.70
N PHE A 293 19.08 7.37 23.32
CA PHE A 293 19.81 8.21 22.37
C PHE A 293 19.08 8.42 21.03
N ASP A 294 18.46 7.36 20.50
CA ASP A 294 17.72 7.37 19.23
C ASP A 294 16.20 7.57 19.41
N ASN A 295 15.72 7.78 20.65
CA ASN A 295 14.31 7.95 20.96
C ASN A 295 13.99 9.38 21.38
N PHE A 296 13.47 10.19 20.46
CA PHE A 296 13.09 11.58 20.70
C PHE A 296 11.58 11.70 20.85
N GLU A 297 11.16 12.37 21.92
CA GLU A 297 9.75 12.52 22.29
C GLU A 297 9.40 13.94 22.68
N LEU A 298 8.11 14.25 22.59
CA LEU A 298 7.59 15.57 22.93
C LEU A 298 7.30 15.68 24.42
N TYR A 299 7.64 16.82 25.01
CA TYR A 299 7.43 17.16 26.40
C TYR A 299 6.90 18.59 26.52
N ILE A 300 6.14 18.86 27.57
CA ILE A 300 5.71 20.21 27.94
C ILE A 300 6.25 20.59 29.32
N ILE A 301 6.56 21.87 29.53
CA ILE A 301 6.97 22.45 30.82
C ILE A 301 6.28 23.79 31.02
N ASP A 302 5.89 24.15 32.25
CA ASP A 302 5.34 25.48 32.51
C ASP A 302 6.38 26.59 32.26
N SER A 303 5.94 27.74 31.77
CA SER A 303 6.85 28.82 31.37
C SER A 303 7.62 29.43 32.54
N ALA A 304 7.20 29.17 33.79
CA ALA A 304 7.92 29.63 34.97
C ALA A 304 8.93 28.58 35.49
N GLY A 305 9.03 27.41 34.86
CA GLY A 305 9.94 26.34 35.26
C GLY A 305 9.68 25.79 36.67
N ARG A 306 8.44 25.89 37.18
CA ARG A 306 8.11 25.52 38.58
C ARG A 306 7.78 24.04 38.75
N HIS A 307 7.43 23.35 37.68
CA HIS A 307 7.03 21.95 37.71
C HIS A 307 7.87 21.11 36.76
N GLU A 308 7.96 19.82 37.08
CA GLU A 308 8.63 18.82 36.25
C GLU A 308 8.00 18.74 34.84
N PRO A 309 8.81 18.59 33.78
CA PRO A 309 8.31 18.38 32.43
C PRO A 309 7.41 17.15 32.30
N VAL A 310 6.31 17.30 31.56
CA VAL A 310 5.32 16.25 31.33
C VAL A 310 5.47 15.67 29.92
N ARG A 311 5.58 14.35 29.82
CA ARG A 311 5.70 13.60 28.56
C ARG A 311 4.40 13.65 27.76
N VAL A 312 4.50 13.95 26.46
CA VAL A 312 3.37 14.08 25.53
C VAL A 312 3.23 12.85 24.62
N THR A 313 4.34 12.40 24.02
CA THR A 313 4.41 11.21 23.16
C THR A 313 5.23 10.11 23.81
N ASP A 314 4.87 8.83 23.58
CA ASP A 314 5.53 7.69 24.27
C ASP A 314 5.94 6.53 23.37
N LEU A 315 5.79 6.67 22.05
CA LEU A 315 6.14 5.63 21.09
C LEU A 315 7.60 5.77 20.62
N PRO A 316 8.36 4.66 20.55
CA PRO A 316 9.74 4.71 20.08
C PRO A 316 9.89 5.36 18.70
N GLY A 317 10.96 6.14 18.52
CA GLY A 317 11.34 6.74 17.24
C GLY A 317 11.70 8.20 17.40
N PHE A 318 11.38 9.00 16.38
CA PHE A 318 11.60 10.43 16.41
C PHE A 318 10.26 11.14 16.34
N ASP A 319 9.93 11.92 17.38
CA ASP A 319 9.04 13.06 17.33
C ASP A 319 9.82 14.31 17.71
N GLY A 320 9.78 15.33 16.86
CA GLY A 320 10.40 16.60 17.20
C GLY A 320 9.90 17.77 16.37
N LEU A 321 10.50 18.94 16.58
CA LEU A 321 10.11 20.19 15.92
C LEU A 321 8.61 20.53 16.12
N PRO A 322 8.11 20.52 17.38
CA PRO A 322 6.71 20.77 17.67
C PRO A 322 6.33 22.24 17.46
N VAL A 323 5.19 22.50 16.83
CA VAL A 323 4.66 23.85 16.60
C VAL A 323 3.13 23.84 16.78
N PHE A 324 2.61 24.73 17.62
CA PHE A 324 1.16 24.91 17.79
C PHE A 324 0.57 25.77 16.67
N THR A 325 -0.69 25.50 16.31
CA THR A 325 -1.46 26.46 15.53
C THR A 325 -1.71 27.74 16.32
N PRO A 326 -1.90 28.91 15.68
CA PRO A 326 -2.10 30.19 16.39
C PRO A 326 -3.30 30.20 17.35
N ASP A 327 -4.32 29.38 17.08
CA ASP A 327 -5.49 29.20 17.93
C ASP A 327 -5.27 28.26 19.13
N GLY A 328 -4.09 27.61 19.22
CA GLY A 328 -3.73 26.66 20.28
C GLY A 328 -4.51 25.33 20.24
N ARG A 329 -5.28 25.07 19.18
CA ARG A 329 -6.16 23.88 19.10
C ARG A 329 -5.51 22.67 18.45
N HIS A 330 -4.43 22.85 17.71
CA HIS A 330 -3.73 21.77 17.03
C HIS A 330 -2.23 21.85 17.26
N LEU A 331 -1.59 20.70 17.14
CA LEU A 331 -0.14 20.54 17.20
C LEU A 331 0.37 19.92 15.91
N ALA A 332 1.35 20.55 15.28
CA ALA A 332 2.16 19.95 14.23
C ALA A 332 3.52 19.53 14.79
N TRP A 333 4.08 18.43 14.28
CA TRP A 333 5.42 17.97 14.62
C TRP A 333 5.99 17.10 13.50
N THR A 334 7.31 16.99 13.43
CA THR A 334 7.97 16.03 12.55
C THR A 334 8.06 14.67 13.22
N SER A 335 7.61 13.61 12.56
CA SER A 335 7.75 12.24 13.03
C SER A 335 8.33 11.32 11.96
N ASN A 336 9.17 10.35 12.37
CA ASN A 336 9.66 9.29 11.48
C ASN A 336 8.77 8.04 11.49
N ARG A 337 7.57 8.12 12.06
CA ARG A 337 6.57 7.04 12.08
C ARG A 337 5.85 6.90 10.72
N THR A 338 6.65 6.75 9.68
CA THR A 338 6.25 6.57 8.29
C THR A 338 6.73 5.20 7.80
N PRO A 339 6.12 4.62 6.74
CA PRO A 339 6.51 3.29 6.24
C PRO A 339 7.98 3.16 5.82
N ASN A 340 8.65 4.29 5.52
CA ASN A 340 10.05 4.34 5.10
C ASN A 340 10.97 4.96 6.17
N HIS A 341 10.47 5.17 7.40
CA HIS A 341 11.17 5.78 8.52
C HIS A 341 11.79 7.16 8.22
N GLN A 342 11.25 7.88 7.23
CA GLN A 342 11.65 9.25 6.94
C GLN A 342 10.80 10.23 7.75
N GLY A 343 11.43 11.31 8.23
CA GLY A 343 10.74 12.40 8.91
C GLY A 343 9.72 13.07 7.99
N GLN A 344 8.48 13.16 8.45
CA GLN A 344 7.39 13.87 7.79
C GLN A 344 6.62 14.69 8.83
N ILE A 345 5.90 15.72 8.39
CA ILE A 345 5.09 16.56 9.27
C ILE A 345 3.77 15.85 9.54
N PHE A 346 3.37 15.82 10.81
CA PHE A 346 2.09 15.35 11.31
C PHE A 346 1.32 16.52 11.89
N LEU A 347 -0.01 16.39 11.94
CA LEU A 347 -0.93 17.34 12.57
C LEU A 347 -1.96 16.57 13.39
N ALA A 348 -2.34 17.13 14.53
CA ALA A 348 -3.33 16.52 15.42
C ALA A 348 -4.07 17.56 16.25
N ASP A 349 -5.22 17.16 16.80
CA ASP A 349 -5.96 17.96 17.77
C ASP A 349 -5.23 17.96 19.11
N TRP A 350 -5.12 19.13 19.73
CA TRP A 350 -4.40 19.35 20.98
C TRP A 350 -5.36 19.62 22.16
N ASN A 351 -5.14 18.92 23.27
CA ASN A 351 -5.92 19.08 24.50
C ASN A 351 -5.25 20.07 25.47
N HIS A 352 -5.45 21.37 25.21
CA HIS A 352 -4.91 22.46 26.03
C HIS A 352 -5.34 22.39 27.51
N GLN A 353 -6.59 22.02 27.79
CA GLN A 353 -7.08 21.92 29.17
C GLN A 353 -6.35 20.81 29.95
N LEU A 354 -6.08 19.68 29.30
CA LEU A 354 -5.34 18.58 29.92
C LEU A 354 -3.88 18.98 30.15
N ALA A 355 -3.25 19.70 29.21
CA ALA A 355 -1.91 20.26 29.38
C ALA A 355 -1.80 21.13 30.63
N ARG A 356 -2.72 22.10 30.79
CA ARG A 356 -2.77 22.95 31.98
C ARG A 356 -2.96 22.17 33.27
N TYR A 357 -3.87 21.19 33.28
CA TYR A 357 -4.10 20.35 34.46
C TYR A 357 -2.84 19.54 34.82
N ARG A 358 -2.19 18.91 33.83
CA ARG A 358 -1.02 18.06 34.04
C ARG A 358 0.23 18.83 34.48
N LEU A 359 0.32 20.10 34.08
CA LEU A 359 1.37 21.03 34.51
C LEU A 359 1.05 21.76 35.82
N GLY A 360 -0.06 21.44 36.50
CA GLY A 360 -0.45 22.13 37.74
C GLY A 360 -0.96 23.57 37.55
N LEU A 361 -1.15 24.03 36.31
CA LEU A 361 -1.65 25.36 35.94
C LEU A 361 -3.18 25.47 36.05
N SER A 362 -3.88 24.37 36.30
CA SER A 362 -5.33 24.32 36.56
C SER A 362 -5.65 23.23 37.57
N ARG A 363 -6.60 23.50 38.47
CA ARG A 363 -7.10 22.53 39.45
C ARG A 363 -8.16 21.58 38.88
N HIS A 364 -8.73 21.88 37.72
CA HIS A 364 -9.83 21.11 37.13
C HIS A 364 -9.30 20.11 36.10
N ARG A 365 -9.53 18.81 36.34
CA ARG A 365 -9.26 17.76 35.37
C ARG A 365 -10.35 17.78 34.29
N PRO A 366 -10.02 17.97 33.00
CA PRO A 366 -11.01 17.93 31.94
C PRO A 366 -11.61 16.54 31.79
N ALA A 367 -12.89 16.47 31.41
CA ALA A 367 -13.55 15.22 31.06
C ALA A 367 -12.86 14.58 29.84
N ALA A 368 -12.81 13.24 29.79
CA ALA A 368 -12.30 12.54 28.62
C ALA A 368 -13.15 12.87 27.37
N PRO A 369 -12.56 13.00 26.18
CA PRO A 369 -13.32 13.20 24.95
C PRO A 369 -14.33 12.06 24.76
N ALA A 370 -15.58 12.39 24.45
CA ALA A 370 -16.58 11.38 24.12
C ALA A 370 -16.19 10.70 22.78
N PRO A 371 -16.32 9.36 22.66
CA PRO A 371 -16.03 8.68 21.40
C PRO A 371 -16.98 9.17 20.29
N PRO A 372 -16.52 9.26 19.03
CA PRO A 372 -17.36 9.71 17.92
C PRO A 372 -18.56 8.78 17.75
N ALA A 373 -19.75 9.36 17.60
CA ALA A 373 -20.99 8.62 17.41
C ALA A 373 -20.99 7.87 16.06
N GLY A 374 -20.55 6.62 16.06
CA GLY A 374 -20.61 5.70 14.93
C GLY A 374 -22.04 5.19 14.68
N GLY A 375 -22.93 6.07 14.24
CA GLY A 375 -24.33 5.74 13.99
C GLY A 375 -24.59 5.15 12.60
N TYR A 376 -25.47 4.15 12.53
CA TYR A 376 -26.09 3.70 11.29
C TYR A 376 -26.82 4.88 10.60
N LEU A 377 -26.35 5.29 9.42
CA LEU A 377 -27.00 6.34 8.63
C LEU A 377 -28.14 5.79 7.78
N ARG A 378 -29.33 6.38 7.93
CA ARG A 378 -30.51 6.06 7.10
C ARG A 378 -30.25 6.40 5.63
N PRO A 379 -30.67 5.52 4.68
CA PRO A 379 -30.56 5.80 3.25
C PRO A 379 -31.28 7.07 2.81
N ALA A 380 -30.66 7.85 1.93
CA ALA A 380 -31.30 9.02 1.34
C ALA A 380 -32.44 8.64 0.36
N ARG A 381 -33.50 9.45 0.34
CA ARG A 381 -34.62 9.31 -0.63
C ARG A 381 -34.22 9.70 -2.06
N ARG A 382 -33.27 10.61 -2.22
CA ARG A 382 -32.65 11.05 -3.48
C ARG A 382 -31.22 11.47 -3.19
N THR A 383 -30.30 11.25 -4.13
CA THR A 383 -28.90 11.65 -4.00
C THR A 383 -28.71 13.13 -4.35
N ARG A 384 -27.62 13.73 -3.86
CA ARG A 384 -27.24 15.14 -4.11
C ARG A 384 -25.89 15.23 -4.82
N ALA A 385 -25.57 16.43 -5.32
CA ALA A 385 -24.32 16.67 -6.03
C ALA A 385 -23.07 16.55 -5.13
N GLU A 386 -23.21 16.81 -3.84
CA GLU A 386 -22.15 16.62 -2.85
C GLU A 386 -22.02 15.15 -2.47
N ILE A 387 -20.80 14.69 -2.20
CA ILE A 387 -20.55 13.33 -1.73
C ILE A 387 -21.01 13.21 -0.27
N ARG A 388 -22.04 12.37 -0.03
CA ARG A 388 -22.72 12.25 1.26
C ARG A 388 -22.88 10.79 1.69
N GLY A 389 -22.65 10.51 2.97
CA GLY A 389 -22.80 9.17 3.52
C GLY A 389 -24.22 8.58 3.36
N ALA A 390 -25.26 9.43 3.41
CA ALA A 390 -26.64 9.00 3.20
C ALA A 390 -26.92 8.55 1.74
N ASP A 391 -26.22 9.14 0.77
CA ASP A 391 -26.36 8.84 -0.66
C ASP A 391 -25.59 7.54 -0.99
N ILE A 392 -24.38 7.37 -0.44
CA ILE A 392 -23.66 6.09 -0.42
C ILE A 392 -24.54 4.99 0.21
N SER A 393 -25.16 5.26 1.36
CA SER A 393 -26.07 4.32 2.04
C SER A 393 -27.21 3.88 1.15
N ARG A 394 -27.82 4.79 0.37
CA ARG A 394 -28.85 4.43 -0.61
C ARG A 394 -28.34 3.43 -1.65
N HIS A 395 -27.18 3.68 -2.24
CA HIS A 395 -26.59 2.80 -3.25
C HIS A 395 -26.26 1.41 -2.66
N VAL A 396 -25.60 1.37 -1.51
CA VAL A 396 -25.25 0.11 -0.82
C VAL A 396 -26.49 -0.70 -0.48
N HIS A 397 -27.55 -0.07 0.06
CA HIS A 397 -28.77 -0.80 0.42
C HIS A 397 -29.46 -1.45 -0.77
N TYR A 398 -29.42 -0.84 -1.95
CA TYR A 398 -29.93 -1.49 -3.16
C TYR A 398 -29.00 -2.63 -3.61
N LEU A 399 -27.70 -2.35 -3.73
CA LEU A 399 -26.71 -3.28 -4.25
C LEU A 399 -26.63 -4.56 -3.39
N ALA A 400 -26.61 -4.41 -2.06
CA ALA A 400 -26.59 -5.51 -1.10
C ALA A 400 -28.00 -6.01 -0.70
N SER A 401 -29.05 -5.70 -1.48
CA SER A 401 -30.40 -6.17 -1.18
C SER A 401 -30.57 -7.66 -1.50
N ARG A 402 -31.53 -8.31 -0.83
CA ARG A 402 -31.90 -9.71 -1.10
C ARG A 402 -32.26 -9.96 -2.57
N LYS A 403 -32.84 -8.95 -3.26
CA LYS A 403 -33.22 -9.02 -4.67
C LYS A 403 -32.04 -9.33 -5.59
N LEU A 404 -30.83 -8.92 -5.20
CA LEU A 404 -29.62 -9.09 -5.99
C LEU A 404 -28.87 -10.40 -5.66
N ALA A 405 -29.33 -11.17 -4.66
CA ALA A 405 -28.88 -12.53 -4.36
C ALA A 405 -27.34 -12.72 -4.34
N GLY A 406 -26.60 -11.70 -3.87
CA GLY A 406 -25.14 -11.70 -3.78
C GLY A 406 -24.39 -11.51 -5.10
N ARG A 407 -25.08 -11.11 -6.18
CA ARG A 407 -24.50 -10.57 -7.42
C ARG A 407 -23.40 -11.41 -8.08
N LEU A 408 -23.44 -12.74 -7.96
CA LEU A 408 -22.47 -13.60 -8.66
C LEU A 408 -22.48 -13.36 -10.17
N ALA A 409 -21.30 -13.26 -10.78
CA ALA A 409 -21.14 -13.00 -12.20
C ALA A 409 -22.00 -13.92 -13.08
N GLY A 410 -22.67 -13.35 -14.08
CA GLY A 410 -23.58 -14.05 -15.00
C GLY A 410 -24.93 -14.46 -14.41
N THR A 411 -25.21 -14.16 -13.14
CA THR A 411 -26.53 -14.41 -12.54
C THR A 411 -27.53 -13.28 -12.84
N ARG A 412 -28.82 -13.51 -12.54
CA ARG A 412 -29.85 -12.45 -12.56
C ARG A 412 -29.48 -11.30 -11.62
N GLY A 413 -28.85 -11.60 -10.48
CA GLY A 413 -28.42 -10.61 -9.49
C GLY A 413 -27.42 -9.62 -10.05
N GLU A 414 -26.37 -10.12 -10.71
CA GLU A 414 -25.35 -9.29 -11.38
C GLU A 414 -25.96 -8.47 -12.53
N ARG A 415 -26.87 -9.05 -13.33
CA ARG A 415 -27.60 -8.28 -14.36
C ARG A 415 -28.43 -7.13 -13.78
N LEU A 416 -29.07 -7.33 -12.62
CA LEU A 416 -29.81 -6.26 -11.95
C LEU A 416 -28.89 -5.18 -11.36
N ALA A 417 -27.70 -5.56 -10.88
CA ALA A 417 -26.69 -4.64 -10.38
C ALA A 417 -26.12 -3.77 -11.49
N THR A 418 -25.65 -4.39 -12.58
CA THR A 418 -25.12 -3.70 -13.77
C THR A 418 -26.17 -2.78 -14.41
N ALA A 419 -27.44 -3.21 -14.48
CA ALA A 419 -28.53 -2.36 -14.97
C ALA A 419 -28.87 -1.18 -14.05
N TYR A 420 -28.57 -1.28 -12.76
CA TYR A 420 -28.72 -0.18 -11.81
C TYR A 420 -27.62 0.87 -11.99
N VAL A 421 -26.36 0.42 -12.13
CA VAL A 421 -25.23 1.30 -12.44
C VAL A 421 -25.47 2.04 -13.76
N ALA A 422 -25.83 1.34 -14.84
CA ALA A 422 -26.08 1.95 -16.14
C ALA A 422 -27.23 2.99 -16.10
N ARG A 423 -28.31 2.71 -15.37
CA ARG A 423 -29.40 3.69 -15.17
C ARG A 423 -28.93 4.91 -14.39
N THR A 424 -28.09 4.72 -13.38
CA THR A 424 -27.56 5.81 -12.58
C THR A 424 -26.66 6.69 -13.45
N PHE A 425 -25.73 6.12 -14.21
CA PHE A 425 -24.92 6.86 -15.20
C PHE A 425 -25.78 7.65 -16.19
N ARG A 426 -26.81 7.01 -16.76
CA ARG A 426 -27.76 7.70 -17.65
C ARG A 426 -28.48 8.87 -16.96
N SER A 427 -28.97 8.69 -15.73
CA SER A 427 -29.65 9.76 -15.00
C SER A 427 -28.75 10.94 -14.64
N LEU A 428 -27.44 10.71 -14.59
CA LEU A 428 -26.43 11.73 -14.35
C LEU A 428 -25.98 12.43 -15.65
N GLY A 429 -26.42 11.96 -16.83
CA GLY A 429 -26.05 12.51 -18.13
C GLY A 429 -24.71 12.02 -18.67
N LEU A 430 -24.13 10.96 -18.10
CA LEU A 430 -22.91 10.35 -18.64
C LEU A 430 -23.20 9.72 -20.00
N GLN A 431 -22.30 9.87 -20.96
CA GLN A 431 -22.37 9.18 -22.24
C GLN A 431 -22.05 7.69 -22.07
N PRO A 432 -22.69 6.80 -22.86
CA PRO A 432 -22.31 5.39 -22.87
C PRO A 432 -20.87 5.21 -23.41
N ALA A 433 -20.10 4.32 -22.79
CA ALA A 433 -18.72 4.00 -23.19
C ALA A 433 -18.43 2.49 -23.29
N GLY A 434 -19.49 1.68 -23.37
CA GLY A 434 -19.42 0.25 -23.64
C GLY A 434 -19.36 -0.06 -25.15
N GLU A 435 -19.87 -1.22 -25.52
CA GLU A 435 -19.97 -1.64 -26.92
C GLU A 435 -21.30 -1.20 -27.55
N ASP A 436 -21.33 -1.13 -28.89
CA ASP A 436 -22.52 -0.81 -29.70
C ASP A 436 -23.25 0.48 -29.28
N GLY A 437 -22.50 1.49 -28.82
CA GLY A 437 -23.05 2.75 -28.33
C GLY A 437 -23.83 2.64 -27.00
N GLY A 438 -23.75 1.49 -26.33
CA GLY A 438 -24.37 1.23 -25.03
C GLY A 438 -23.42 1.42 -23.85
N TYR A 439 -23.94 1.24 -22.63
CA TYR A 439 -23.12 1.27 -21.40
C TYR A 439 -22.46 -0.08 -21.10
N PHE A 440 -22.89 -1.15 -21.76
CA PHE A 440 -22.49 -2.50 -21.43
C PHE A 440 -21.34 -2.96 -22.32
N GLN A 441 -20.36 -3.64 -21.73
CA GLN A 441 -19.32 -4.38 -22.45
C GLN A 441 -19.42 -5.85 -22.03
N PRO A 442 -20.12 -6.69 -22.82
CA PRO A 442 -20.37 -8.09 -22.48
C PRO A 442 -19.14 -8.96 -22.78
N PHE A 443 -18.95 -10.02 -21.99
CA PHE A 443 -17.91 -11.03 -22.25
C PHE A 443 -18.34 -12.40 -21.74
N ASP A 444 -17.81 -13.45 -22.38
CA ASP A 444 -18.07 -14.84 -22.02
C ASP A 444 -16.96 -15.40 -21.13
N PHE A 445 -17.34 -16.31 -20.23
CA PHE A 445 -16.45 -16.98 -19.29
C PHE A 445 -16.97 -18.37 -18.91
N VAL A 446 -16.16 -19.17 -18.21
CA VAL A 446 -16.60 -20.47 -17.67
C VAL A 446 -17.18 -20.26 -16.28
N ARG A 447 -18.51 -20.37 -16.15
CA ARG A 447 -19.24 -20.17 -14.88
C ARG A 447 -19.21 -21.37 -13.96
N GLY A 448 -19.04 -22.56 -14.51
CA GLY A 448 -19.10 -23.80 -13.77
C GLY A 448 -18.57 -24.96 -14.60
N ILE A 449 -18.40 -26.10 -13.96
CA ILE A 449 -17.94 -27.33 -14.61
C ILE A 449 -18.88 -28.44 -14.20
N ARG A 450 -19.33 -29.24 -15.16
CA ARG A 450 -20.16 -30.41 -14.92
C ARG A 450 -19.54 -31.66 -15.50
N PRO A 451 -19.78 -32.84 -14.89
CA PRO A 451 -19.32 -34.09 -15.46
C PRO A 451 -20.18 -34.46 -16.67
N GLY A 452 -19.54 -34.93 -17.73
CA GLY A 452 -20.18 -35.58 -18.87
C GLY A 452 -20.57 -37.04 -18.58
N PRO A 453 -21.34 -37.67 -19.48
CA PRO A 453 -21.79 -39.05 -19.31
C PRO A 453 -20.65 -40.09 -19.43
N GLY A 454 -19.56 -39.77 -20.13
CA GLY A 454 -18.45 -40.70 -20.36
C GLY A 454 -17.47 -40.87 -19.19
N ASN A 455 -17.77 -40.34 -18.00
CA ASN A 455 -16.91 -40.52 -16.84
C ASN A 455 -17.00 -41.95 -16.29
N SER A 456 -15.87 -42.65 -16.19
CA SER A 456 -15.80 -44.00 -15.62
C SER A 456 -14.50 -44.22 -14.85
N LEU A 457 -14.55 -45.02 -13.79
CA LEU A 457 -13.38 -45.44 -13.02
C LEU A 457 -13.48 -46.94 -12.75
N VAL A 458 -12.44 -47.69 -13.11
CA VAL A 458 -12.39 -49.16 -13.03
C VAL A 458 -11.05 -49.62 -12.46
N THR A 459 -11.08 -50.51 -11.47
CA THR A 459 -9.88 -51.13 -10.86
C THR A 459 -9.55 -52.49 -11.47
N THR A 460 -8.39 -53.09 -11.14
CA THR A 460 -7.91 -54.36 -11.73
C THR A 460 -8.94 -55.49 -11.71
N ALA A 461 -9.77 -55.56 -10.67
CA ALA A 461 -10.84 -56.55 -10.51
C ALA A 461 -12.06 -56.33 -11.42
N GLY A 462 -12.02 -55.36 -12.34
CA GLY A 462 -13.16 -55.00 -13.21
C GLY A 462 -14.27 -54.22 -12.50
N LYS A 463 -14.11 -53.93 -11.21
CA LYS A 463 -15.08 -53.21 -10.39
C LYS A 463 -15.21 -51.75 -10.83
N LYS A 464 -16.44 -51.34 -11.16
CA LYS A 464 -16.79 -49.94 -11.49
C LYS A 464 -17.18 -49.16 -10.24
N TRP A 465 -16.69 -47.93 -10.14
CA TRP A 465 -16.92 -47.06 -8.98
C TRP A 465 -17.87 -45.90 -9.27
N ARG A 466 -18.70 -45.52 -8.29
CA ARG A 466 -19.73 -44.51 -8.48
C ARG A 466 -19.15 -43.10 -8.35
N ARG A 467 -19.22 -42.33 -9.45
CA ARG A 467 -18.84 -40.92 -9.46
C ARG A 467 -19.74 -40.12 -8.51
N GLY A 468 -19.14 -39.22 -7.72
CA GLY A 468 -19.83 -38.40 -6.71
C GLY A 468 -20.03 -39.09 -5.36
N CYS A 469 -19.86 -40.42 -5.30
CA CYS A 469 -19.87 -41.19 -4.05
C CYS A 469 -18.47 -41.66 -3.69
N ASP A 470 -17.76 -42.26 -4.63
CA ASP A 470 -16.46 -42.91 -4.42
C ASP A 470 -15.30 -42.09 -4.95
N TRP A 471 -15.54 -41.41 -6.06
CA TRP A 471 -14.54 -40.63 -6.79
C TRP A 471 -15.18 -39.46 -7.54
N GLN A 472 -14.38 -38.46 -7.89
CA GLN A 472 -14.82 -37.29 -8.64
C GLN A 472 -13.62 -36.70 -9.41
N PRO A 473 -13.71 -36.37 -10.71
CA PRO A 473 -12.66 -35.62 -11.39
C PRO A 473 -12.37 -34.30 -10.67
N LEU A 474 -11.12 -33.86 -10.66
CA LEU A 474 -10.81 -32.50 -10.21
C LEU A 474 -11.37 -31.48 -11.21
N PRO A 475 -11.83 -30.28 -10.77
CA PRO A 475 -12.45 -29.28 -11.65
C PRO A 475 -11.63 -28.95 -12.90
N TYR A 476 -10.30 -28.94 -12.77
CA TYR A 476 -9.35 -28.59 -13.80
C TYR A 476 -8.69 -29.81 -14.47
N SER A 477 -9.20 -31.04 -14.25
CA SER A 477 -8.68 -32.24 -14.91
C SER A 477 -8.75 -32.11 -16.43
N GLN A 478 -7.74 -32.63 -17.13
CA GLN A 478 -7.82 -32.84 -18.57
C GLN A 478 -8.90 -33.89 -18.90
N ASN A 479 -9.60 -33.68 -20.02
CA ASN A 479 -10.48 -34.71 -20.58
C ASN A 479 -9.62 -35.76 -21.30
N GLY A 480 -9.91 -37.03 -21.06
CA GLY A 480 -9.15 -38.13 -21.63
C GLY A 480 -9.32 -39.43 -20.87
N SER A 481 -8.62 -40.45 -21.33
CA SER A 481 -8.55 -41.76 -20.67
C SER A 481 -7.13 -42.03 -20.20
N VAL A 482 -7.01 -42.67 -19.05
CA VAL A 482 -5.77 -43.30 -18.58
C VAL A 482 -6.07 -44.77 -18.43
N ASP A 483 -5.34 -45.60 -19.16
CA ASP A 483 -5.46 -47.06 -19.10
C ASP A 483 -4.96 -47.62 -17.77
N LYS A 484 -5.03 -48.94 -17.61
CA LYS A 484 -4.54 -49.62 -16.41
C LYS A 484 -3.03 -49.36 -16.24
N ARG A 485 -2.67 -48.63 -15.18
CA ARG A 485 -1.28 -48.31 -14.82
C ARG A 485 -1.01 -48.64 -13.35
N PRO A 486 0.25 -48.94 -12.96
CA PRO A 486 0.65 -49.07 -11.56
C PRO A 486 0.36 -47.79 -10.76
N LEU A 487 0.24 -47.94 -9.44
CA LEU A 487 -0.05 -46.85 -8.52
C LEU A 487 1.18 -46.55 -7.65
N VAL A 488 1.54 -45.28 -7.53
CA VAL A 488 2.62 -44.80 -6.65
C VAL A 488 2.07 -43.74 -5.73
N PHE A 489 2.18 -43.96 -4.42
CA PHE A 489 1.87 -42.97 -3.40
C PHE A 489 3.10 -42.12 -3.11
N VAL A 490 2.93 -40.79 -3.11
CA VAL A 490 4.03 -39.79 -3.00
C VAL A 490 3.81 -38.84 -1.82
N GLY A 491 3.19 -39.30 -0.73
CA GLY A 491 2.94 -38.45 0.43
C GLY A 491 2.11 -37.21 0.10
N HIS A 492 2.66 -36.02 0.37
CA HIS A 492 2.01 -34.73 0.09
C HIS A 492 2.37 -34.17 -1.29
N GLY A 493 3.15 -34.88 -2.11
CA GLY A 493 3.56 -34.40 -3.45
C GLY A 493 4.32 -33.08 -3.40
N ILE A 494 5.05 -32.81 -2.32
CA ILE A 494 5.82 -31.59 -2.12
C ILE A 494 7.21 -31.76 -2.73
N SER A 495 7.62 -30.79 -3.56
CA SER A 495 9.00 -30.62 -4.01
C SER A 495 9.41 -29.18 -3.73
N ALA A 496 10.21 -28.97 -2.68
CA ALA A 496 10.54 -27.66 -2.09
C ALA A 496 12.00 -27.57 -1.67
N GLU A 497 12.47 -26.33 -1.55
CA GLU A 497 13.72 -26.02 -0.85
C GLU A 497 13.41 -25.01 0.25
N LEU A 498 13.59 -25.41 1.50
CA LEU A 498 13.26 -24.65 2.70
C LEU A 498 14.53 -24.48 3.54
N GLU A 499 14.98 -23.25 3.76
CA GLU A 499 16.17 -22.94 4.59
C GLU A 499 17.45 -23.72 4.23
N GLY A 500 17.61 -24.08 2.94
CA GLY A 500 18.74 -24.86 2.44
C GLY A 500 18.55 -26.38 2.52
N GLN A 501 17.44 -26.86 3.07
CA GLN A 501 17.04 -28.27 3.04
C GLN A 501 16.09 -28.55 1.87
N ARG A 502 16.35 -29.64 1.14
CA ARG A 502 15.51 -30.09 0.04
C ARG A 502 14.46 -31.09 0.55
N ILE A 503 13.19 -30.76 0.35
CA ILE A 503 12.05 -31.66 0.58
C ILE A 503 11.60 -32.16 -0.79
N ASP A 504 11.65 -33.46 -1.05
CA ASP A 504 11.22 -34.03 -2.33
C ASP A 504 10.48 -35.36 -2.10
N ASP A 505 9.15 -35.31 -2.00
CA ASP A 505 8.33 -36.50 -1.74
C ASP A 505 8.35 -37.54 -2.89
N TYR A 506 8.95 -37.16 -4.03
CA TYR A 506 9.12 -38.01 -5.20
C TYR A 506 10.46 -38.76 -5.23
N ALA A 507 11.35 -38.48 -4.27
CA ALA A 507 12.69 -39.08 -4.23
C ALA A 507 12.62 -40.62 -4.28
N ASP A 508 13.41 -41.23 -5.16
CA ASP A 508 13.54 -42.68 -5.33
C ASP A 508 12.25 -43.45 -5.72
N LEU A 509 11.20 -42.75 -6.19
CA LEU A 509 9.93 -43.37 -6.59
C LEU A 509 9.76 -43.48 -8.13
N PRO A 510 9.28 -44.62 -8.66
CA PRO A 510 9.10 -44.86 -10.09
C PRO A 510 7.78 -44.26 -10.62
N VAL A 511 7.67 -42.94 -10.67
CA VAL A 511 6.42 -42.22 -11.00
C VAL A 511 6.11 -42.11 -12.50
N LYS A 512 7.12 -42.27 -13.38
CA LYS A 512 6.95 -42.13 -14.83
C LYS A 512 5.97 -43.18 -15.38
N GLY A 513 4.88 -42.71 -15.97
CA GLY A 513 3.81 -43.54 -16.55
C GLY A 513 2.87 -44.17 -15.54
N ALA A 514 3.02 -43.88 -14.24
CA ALA A 514 2.18 -44.42 -13.16
C ALA A 514 1.03 -43.46 -12.80
N TRP A 515 0.02 -43.99 -12.10
CA TRP A 515 -0.90 -43.17 -11.31
C TRP A 515 -0.17 -42.67 -10.06
N VAL A 516 -0.24 -41.37 -9.80
CA VAL A 516 0.34 -40.76 -8.61
C VAL A 516 -0.77 -40.46 -7.61
N MET A 517 -0.74 -41.10 -6.44
CA MET A 517 -1.63 -40.79 -5.31
C MET A 517 -0.95 -39.86 -4.31
N LEU A 518 -1.64 -38.80 -3.91
CA LEU A 518 -1.13 -37.79 -2.99
C LEU A 518 -2.18 -37.30 -1.98
N LEU A 519 -1.71 -36.86 -0.83
CA LEU A 519 -2.48 -36.25 0.25
C LEU A 519 -2.75 -34.76 -0.06
N ARG A 520 -4.03 -34.38 -0.04
CA ARG A 520 -4.45 -32.97 -0.12
C ARG A 520 -4.38 -32.35 1.28
N ASP A 521 -3.25 -31.73 1.62
CA ASP A 521 -3.01 -30.75 2.70
C ASP A 521 -1.47 -30.63 2.84
N LEU A 522 -1.02 -29.88 3.83
CA LEU A 522 0.33 -29.99 4.38
C LEU A 522 0.46 -31.13 5.41
N PRO A 523 1.70 -31.61 5.67
CA PRO A 523 1.99 -32.48 6.80
C PRO A 523 1.48 -31.91 8.12
N GLY A 524 0.91 -32.77 8.98
CA GLY A 524 0.24 -32.35 10.21
C GLY A 524 1.17 -31.89 11.35
N GLY A 525 2.47 -32.24 11.30
CA GLY A 525 3.45 -31.96 12.34
C GLY A 525 4.12 -30.58 12.25
N LEU A 526 3.68 -29.71 11.33
CA LEU A 526 4.30 -28.40 11.08
C LEU A 526 3.93 -27.33 12.12
N ASP A 527 4.91 -26.50 12.47
CA ASP A 527 4.66 -25.26 13.19
C ASP A 527 4.02 -24.17 12.30
N GLN A 528 3.67 -23.02 12.88
CA GLN A 528 2.99 -21.95 12.13
C GLN A 528 3.87 -21.34 11.03
N ALA A 529 5.18 -21.19 11.26
CA ALA A 529 6.10 -20.58 10.32
C ALA A 529 6.39 -21.52 9.14
N GLU A 530 6.65 -22.79 9.41
CA GLU A 530 6.85 -23.84 8.40
C GLU A 530 5.59 -24.02 7.56
N ARG A 531 4.42 -24.00 8.20
CA ARG A 531 3.14 -24.13 7.51
C ARG A 531 2.88 -22.94 6.57
N LEU A 532 3.26 -21.72 6.98
CA LEU A 532 3.22 -20.54 6.11
C LEU A 532 4.21 -20.66 4.95
N ALA A 533 5.42 -21.18 5.20
CA ALA A 533 6.45 -21.35 4.18
C ALA A 533 6.09 -22.40 3.12
N LEU A 534 5.47 -23.52 3.54
CA LEU A 534 5.08 -24.62 2.65
C LEU A 534 3.66 -24.45 2.08
N ALA A 535 2.83 -23.54 2.58
CA ALA A 535 1.45 -23.36 2.14
C ALA A 535 1.26 -23.31 0.61
N PRO A 536 2.10 -22.61 -0.18
CA PRO A 536 1.90 -22.59 -1.63
C PRO A 536 2.32 -23.89 -2.37
N TRP A 537 2.85 -24.89 -1.65
CA TRP A 537 3.23 -26.23 -2.14
C TRP A 537 2.11 -27.24 -1.90
N ALA A 538 1.22 -26.95 -0.95
CA ALA A 538 0.00 -27.71 -0.68
C ALA A 538 -1.14 -27.40 -1.68
N ASP A 539 -0.93 -26.45 -2.60
CA ASP A 539 -1.91 -26.16 -3.66
C ASP A 539 -2.06 -27.36 -4.59
N LEU A 540 -3.29 -27.90 -4.66
CA LEU A 540 -3.56 -29.13 -5.38
C LEU A 540 -3.33 -29.01 -6.90
N ARG A 541 -3.48 -27.82 -7.50
CA ARG A 541 -3.14 -27.62 -8.92
C ARG A 541 -1.63 -27.73 -9.11
N ARG A 542 -0.84 -27.15 -8.21
CA ARG A 542 0.61 -27.26 -8.23
C ARG A 542 1.10 -28.69 -8.03
N GLN A 543 0.54 -29.43 -7.08
CA GLN A 543 0.85 -30.85 -6.86
C GLN A 543 0.58 -31.68 -8.14
N VAL A 544 -0.54 -31.41 -8.83
CA VAL A 544 -0.84 -32.05 -10.13
C VAL A 544 0.18 -31.67 -11.20
N ALA A 545 0.60 -30.41 -11.27
CA ALA A 545 1.62 -29.95 -12.22
C ALA A 545 3.01 -30.54 -11.96
N GLU A 546 3.36 -30.79 -10.69
CA GLU A 546 4.60 -31.47 -10.32
C GLU A 546 4.56 -32.95 -10.70
N ALA A 547 3.47 -33.66 -10.39
CA ALA A 547 3.29 -35.05 -10.83
C ALA A 547 3.35 -35.18 -12.36
N LYS A 548 2.73 -34.25 -13.11
CA LYS A 548 2.85 -34.17 -14.56
C LYS A 548 4.30 -34.00 -15.01
N ALA A 549 5.07 -33.14 -14.33
CA ALA A 549 6.49 -32.90 -14.61
C ALA A 549 7.32 -34.18 -14.56
N ARG A 550 7.03 -35.01 -13.55
CA ARG A 550 7.72 -36.27 -13.29
C ARG A 550 7.23 -37.40 -14.22
N GLY A 551 6.33 -37.10 -15.15
CA GLY A 551 5.84 -38.02 -16.16
C GLY A 551 4.71 -38.93 -15.70
N ALA A 552 3.96 -38.57 -14.65
CA ALA A 552 2.79 -39.33 -14.23
C ALA A 552 1.76 -39.48 -15.36
N ALA A 553 1.09 -40.63 -15.43
CA ALA A 553 -0.01 -40.85 -16.37
C ALA A 553 -1.33 -40.24 -15.88
N GLY A 554 -1.50 -40.08 -14.57
CA GLY A 554 -2.62 -39.42 -13.94
C GLY A 554 -2.41 -39.19 -12.45
N VAL A 555 -3.25 -38.35 -11.82
CA VAL A 555 -3.16 -38.01 -10.39
C VAL A 555 -4.43 -38.37 -9.63
N ILE A 556 -4.25 -38.86 -8.40
CA ILE A 556 -5.29 -39.22 -7.44
C ILE A 556 -5.07 -38.42 -6.15
N ALA A 557 -5.99 -37.50 -5.86
CA ALA A 557 -5.97 -36.70 -4.65
C ALA A 557 -6.85 -37.33 -3.55
N VAL A 558 -6.27 -37.61 -2.38
CA VAL A 558 -6.97 -38.16 -1.22
C VAL A 558 -6.96 -37.16 -0.07
N THR A 559 -8.03 -37.12 0.74
CA THR A 559 -8.04 -36.29 1.96
C THR A 559 -7.39 -37.10 3.08
N PRO A 560 -6.32 -36.60 3.73
CA PRO A 560 -5.76 -37.30 4.87
C PRO A 560 -6.78 -37.39 6.01
N PRO A 561 -6.89 -38.52 6.73
CA PRO A 561 -7.74 -38.64 7.90
C PRO A 561 -7.40 -37.56 8.95
N GLY A 562 -8.44 -36.91 9.49
CA GLY A 562 -8.27 -35.83 10.47
C GLY A 562 -7.95 -34.45 9.88
N ALA A 563 -7.81 -34.33 8.55
CA ALA A 563 -7.69 -33.03 7.90
C ALA A 563 -8.99 -32.22 8.01
N GLY A 564 -8.89 -30.88 8.04
CA GLY A 564 -10.02 -29.97 8.26
C GLY A 564 -11.09 -29.91 7.15
N PHE A 565 -11.02 -30.81 6.16
CA PHE A 565 -11.94 -30.86 5.03
C PHE A 565 -13.26 -31.52 5.41
N LYS A 566 -14.37 -30.90 4.99
CA LYS A 566 -15.73 -31.37 5.33
C LYS A 566 -16.29 -32.42 4.37
N LYS A 567 -15.65 -32.61 3.21
CA LYS A 567 -15.98 -33.65 2.23
C LYS A 567 -14.69 -34.30 1.77
N GLU A 568 -14.72 -35.62 1.66
CA GLU A 568 -13.60 -36.39 1.11
C GLU A 568 -13.46 -36.20 -0.40
N LEU A 569 -14.48 -35.78 -1.16
CA LEU A 569 -14.33 -35.52 -2.60
C LEU A 569 -14.17 -34.02 -2.86
N VAL A 570 -13.28 -33.66 -3.79
CA VAL A 570 -13.11 -32.27 -4.24
C VAL A 570 -14.34 -31.89 -5.08
N PRO A 571 -15.05 -30.79 -4.73
CA PRO A 571 -16.25 -30.38 -5.47
C PRO A 571 -15.89 -29.87 -6.87
N LEU A 572 -16.78 -30.11 -7.86
CA LEU A 572 -16.67 -29.54 -9.20
C LEU A 572 -17.10 -28.07 -9.24
N THR A 573 -16.26 -27.20 -8.69
CA THR A 573 -16.46 -25.75 -8.72
C THR A 573 -15.29 -25.08 -9.42
N VAL A 574 -15.56 -24.07 -10.26
CA VAL A 574 -14.50 -23.27 -10.89
C VAL A 574 -13.82 -22.45 -9.81
N GLN A 575 -12.52 -22.66 -9.65
CA GLN A 575 -11.65 -21.87 -8.77
C GLN A 575 -10.50 -21.33 -9.60
N GLY A 576 -10.39 -20.00 -9.69
CA GLY A 576 -9.38 -19.32 -10.48
C GLY A 576 -9.52 -19.56 -11.99
N THR A 577 -8.42 -19.87 -12.66
CA THR A 577 -8.37 -19.98 -14.12
C THR A 577 -9.16 -21.19 -14.64
N ALA A 578 -9.83 -21.02 -15.78
CA ALA A 578 -10.55 -22.10 -16.46
C ALA A 578 -9.60 -23.11 -17.17
N GLN A 579 -8.29 -22.85 -17.18
CA GLN A 579 -7.32 -23.69 -17.89
C GLN A 579 -7.22 -25.08 -17.24
N ARG A 580 -7.23 -26.12 -18.08
CA ARG A 580 -7.05 -27.52 -17.67
C ARG A 580 -5.58 -27.77 -17.29
N ALA A 581 -5.37 -28.68 -16.35
CA ALA A 581 -4.03 -29.07 -15.87
C ALA A 581 -3.19 -29.83 -16.92
N GLY A 582 -3.78 -30.22 -18.05
CA GLY A 582 -3.10 -31.03 -19.07
C GLY A 582 -2.75 -32.46 -18.61
N LEU A 583 -3.33 -32.91 -17.49
CA LEU A 583 -3.23 -34.28 -16.98
C LEU A 583 -4.59 -34.72 -16.42
N VAL A 584 -4.92 -36.01 -16.55
CA VAL A 584 -6.11 -36.58 -15.93
C VAL A 584 -5.90 -36.62 -14.41
N ALA A 585 -6.77 -35.95 -13.67
CA ALA A 585 -6.67 -35.82 -12.23
C ALA A 585 -8.03 -36.00 -11.56
N LEU A 586 -8.07 -36.81 -10.51
CA LEU A 586 -9.30 -37.15 -9.79
C LEU A 586 -9.07 -37.11 -8.28
N SER A 587 -10.15 -36.98 -7.53
CA SER A 587 -10.17 -37.18 -6.08
C SER A 587 -10.96 -38.43 -5.75
N ILE A 588 -10.55 -39.15 -4.72
CA ILE A 588 -11.23 -40.35 -4.24
C ILE A 588 -11.51 -40.26 -2.74
N THR A 589 -12.47 -41.08 -2.30
CA THR A 589 -12.79 -41.30 -0.88
C THR A 589 -11.74 -42.17 -0.19
N THR A 590 -11.68 -42.08 1.14
CA THR A 590 -10.86 -42.94 2.00
C THR A 590 -11.14 -44.41 1.72
N ARG A 591 -12.42 -44.77 1.57
CA ARG A 591 -12.85 -46.14 1.24
C ARG A 591 -12.21 -46.67 -0.04
N LEU A 592 -12.21 -45.87 -1.10
CA LEU A 592 -11.60 -46.26 -2.37
C LEU A 592 -10.07 -46.28 -2.27
N ALA A 593 -9.47 -45.34 -1.54
CA ALA A 593 -8.03 -45.33 -1.30
C ALA A 593 -7.57 -46.60 -0.57
N ASP A 594 -8.25 -46.98 0.50
CA ASP A 594 -7.94 -48.19 1.27
C ASP A 594 -8.10 -49.46 0.43
N GLU A 595 -9.09 -49.53 -0.47
CA GLU A 595 -9.21 -50.67 -1.39
C GLU A 595 -8.02 -50.78 -2.35
N LEU A 596 -7.51 -49.64 -2.83
CA LEU A 596 -6.33 -49.59 -3.70
C LEU A 596 -5.04 -49.93 -2.94
N LEU A 597 -4.93 -49.56 -1.66
CA LEU A 597 -3.73 -49.75 -0.84
C LEU A 597 -3.64 -51.13 -0.19
N ARG A 598 -4.78 -51.81 0.01
CA ARG A 598 -4.86 -53.09 0.71
C ARG A 598 -3.86 -54.16 0.24
N PRO A 599 -3.58 -54.33 -1.07
CA PRO A 599 -2.61 -55.34 -1.51
C PRO A 599 -1.16 -55.04 -1.12
N ALA A 600 -0.85 -53.79 -0.82
CA ALA A 600 0.44 -53.40 -0.23
C ALA A 600 0.46 -53.53 1.31
N GLY A 601 -0.58 -54.12 1.92
CA GLY A 601 -0.65 -54.36 3.36
C GLY A 601 -0.84 -53.11 4.22
N THR A 602 -1.35 -52.00 3.65
CA THR A 602 -1.53 -50.73 4.37
C THR A 602 -2.87 -50.06 4.06
N ASN A 603 -3.13 -48.92 4.70
CA ASN A 603 -4.31 -48.07 4.51
C ASN A 603 -3.93 -46.57 4.54
N LEU A 604 -4.88 -45.70 4.21
CA LEU A 604 -4.66 -44.26 4.10
C LEU A 604 -4.28 -43.62 5.44
N ALA A 605 -4.81 -44.12 6.56
CA ALA A 605 -4.51 -43.58 7.89
C ALA A 605 -3.06 -43.87 8.32
N GLU A 606 -2.55 -45.07 8.00
CA GLU A 606 -1.16 -45.44 8.23
C GLU A 606 -0.20 -44.62 7.39
N LEU A 607 -0.48 -44.46 6.09
CA LEU A 607 0.32 -43.63 5.20
C LEU A 607 0.31 -42.16 5.61
N ALA A 608 -0.86 -41.59 5.95
CA ALA A 608 -0.96 -40.22 6.45
C ALA A 608 -0.20 -40.03 7.77
N ARG A 609 -0.11 -41.06 8.62
CA ARG A 609 0.71 -41.04 9.84
C ARG A 609 2.21 -41.09 9.52
N ALA A 610 2.61 -41.89 8.54
CA ALA A 610 3.99 -41.98 8.09
C ALA A 610 4.49 -40.67 7.44
N CYS A 611 3.60 -39.93 6.77
CA CYS A 611 3.92 -38.66 6.12
C CYS A 611 3.71 -37.40 7.00
N ARG A 612 3.73 -37.52 8.33
CA ARG A 612 3.40 -36.38 9.23
C ARG A 612 4.46 -35.28 9.28
N LEU A 613 5.69 -35.59 8.89
CA LEU A 613 6.84 -34.68 8.89
C LEU A 613 7.27 -34.37 7.45
N PRO A 614 7.76 -33.15 7.17
CA PRO A 614 8.34 -32.81 5.88
C PRO A 614 9.53 -33.72 5.54
N GLY A 615 9.61 -34.21 4.30
CA GLY A 615 10.74 -35.02 3.83
C GLY A 615 10.78 -36.45 4.39
N ALA A 616 9.74 -36.89 5.11
CA ALA A 616 9.63 -38.29 5.53
C ALA A 616 9.54 -39.21 4.30
N SER A 617 10.37 -40.26 4.24
CA SER A 617 10.27 -41.29 3.21
C SER A 617 9.05 -42.17 3.47
N CYS A 618 7.89 -41.70 3.01
CA CYS A 618 6.59 -42.36 3.18
C CYS A 618 5.97 -42.80 1.85
N GLY A 619 6.73 -42.71 0.75
CA GLY A 619 6.30 -43.13 -0.57
C GLY A 619 6.13 -44.65 -0.67
N LEU A 620 5.19 -45.09 -1.51
CA LEU A 620 4.87 -46.52 -1.66
C LEU A 620 4.51 -46.86 -3.10
N VAL A 621 5.09 -47.95 -3.62
CA VAL A 621 4.71 -48.51 -4.93
C VAL A 621 3.73 -49.65 -4.72
N VAL A 622 2.53 -49.54 -5.29
CA VAL A 622 1.49 -50.57 -5.24
C VAL A 622 1.45 -51.29 -6.59
N LYS A 623 2.04 -52.49 -6.65
CA LYS A 623 2.24 -53.24 -7.90
C LYS A 623 0.99 -54.01 -8.36
N ASP A 624 0.20 -54.53 -7.42
CA ASP A 624 -0.89 -55.48 -7.72
C ASP A 624 -2.26 -54.82 -7.94
N GLN A 625 -2.32 -53.48 -7.89
CA GLN A 625 -3.52 -52.71 -8.20
C GLN A 625 -3.25 -51.70 -9.31
N GLN A 626 -4.13 -51.70 -10.30
CA GLN A 626 -4.11 -50.84 -11.45
C GLN A 626 -5.47 -50.17 -11.57
N LEU A 627 -5.43 -48.89 -11.90
CA LEU A 627 -6.60 -48.06 -12.07
C LEU A 627 -6.70 -47.65 -13.53
N SER A 628 -7.90 -47.65 -14.08
CA SER A 628 -8.20 -46.99 -15.35
C SER A 628 -9.33 -46.00 -15.15
N ALA A 629 -9.20 -44.82 -15.75
CA ALA A 629 -10.17 -43.74 -15.61
C ALA A 629 -10.43 -43.09 -16.97
N ARG A 630 -11.69 -42.78 -17.25
CA ARG A 630 -12.08 -41.85 -18.31
C ARG A 630 -12.68 -40.62 -17.64
N VAL A 631 -12.14 -39.45 -17.97
CA VAL A 631 -12.64 -38.17 -17.49
C VAL A 631 -13.23 -37.39 -18.66
N GLU A 632 -14.47 -36.95 -18.47
CA GLU A 632 -15.17 -36.03 -19.38
C GLU A 632 -15.79 -34.91 -18.55
N LEU A 633 -15.22 -33.72 -18.64
CA LEU A 633 -15.74 -32.49 -18.05
C LEU A 633 -16.27 -31.59 -19.15
N ARG A 634 -17.42 -30.97 -18.88
CA ARG A 634 -18.05 -29.99 -19.76
C ARG A 634 -18.11 -28.65 -19.05
N ASP A 635 -17.64 -27.63 -19.72
CA ASP A 635 -17.75 -26.26 -19.22
C ASP A 635 -19.19 -25.77 -19.30
N ILE A 636 -19.59 -25.05 -18.26
CA ILE A 636 -20.86 -24.35 -18.22
C ILE A 636 -20.56 -22.91 -18.62
N PRO A 637 -20.96 -22.47 -19.82
CA PRO A 637 -20.73 -21.10 -20.23
C PRO A 637 -21.49 -20.14 -19.32
N GLY A 638 -20.87 -18.98 -19.09
CA GLY A 638 -21.43 -17.82 -18.43
C GLY A 638 -21.17 -16.58 -19.27
N ARG A 639 -22.03 -15.59 -19.12
CA ARG A 639 -21.88 -14.29 -19.77
C ARG A 639 -22.08 -13.20 -18.73
N ALA A 640 -21.08 -12.33 -18.59
CA ALA A 640 -21.06 -11.20 -17.68
C ALA A 640 -20.97 -9.89 -18.48
N ARG A 641 -21.05 -8.73 -17.82
CA ARG A 641 -20.92 -7.44 -18.51
C ARG A 641 -20.36 -6.33 -17.62
N ASN A 642 -19.29 -5.69 -18.06
CA ASN A 642 -18.84 -4.44 -17.46
C ASN A 642 -19.86 -3.31 -17.77
N VAL A 643 -19.87 -2.27 -16.95
CA VAL A 643 -20.66 -1.04 -17.19
C VAL A 643 -19.74 0.17 -17.25
N LEU A 644 -19.77 0.88 -18.38
CA LEU A 644 -18.86 1.98 -18.68
C LEU A 644 -19.67 3.24 -19.02
N GLY A 645 -19.45 4.31 -18.26
CA GLY A 645 -20.02 5.64 -18.49
C GLY A 645 -18.94 6.70 -18.58
N ARG A 646 -19.12 7.70 -19.45
CA ARG A 646 -18.10 8.71 -19.76
C ARG A 646 -18.62 10.13 -19.61
N LEU A 647 -17.83 10.97 -18.97
CA LEU A 647 -17.92 12.43 -19.08
C LEU A 647 -16.88 12.91 -20.10
N ARG A 648 -17.36 13.64 -21.10
CA ARG A 648 -16.53 14.14 -22.20
C ARG A 648 -15.86 15.44 -21.79
N SER A 649 -14.61 15.58 -22.16
CA SER A 649 -13.79 16.78 -22.00
C SER A 649 -13.77 17.63 -23.27
N THR A 650 -13.13 18.80 -23.18
CA THR A 650 -12.79 19.62 -24.36
C THR A 650 -11.63 19.01 -25.17
N HIS A 651 -10.93 18.02 -24.61
CA HIS A 651 -9.76 17.36 -25.21
C HIS A 651 -9.93 15.82 -25.25
N PRO A 652 -10.94 15.30 -25.97
CA PRO A 652 -11.28 13.86 -25.99
C PRO A 652 -10.21 12.99 -26.68
N GLU A 653 -9.24 13.59 -27.38
CA GLU A 653 -8.09 12.93 -27.98
C GLU A 653 -7.05 12.47 -26.96
N ARG A 654 -7.10 13.01 -25.73
CA ARG A 654 -6.16 12.67 -24.67
C ARG A 654 -6.58 11.40 -23.94
N PRO A 655 -5.63 10.61 -23.40
CA PRO A 655 -5.94 9.41 -22.65
C PRO A 655 -6.90 9.69 -21.48
N PRO A 656 -8.01 8.94 -21.34
CA PRO A 656 -9.01 9.22 -20.31
C PRO A 656 -8.50 8.88 -18.90
N LEU A 657 -9.03 9.55 -17.88
CA LEU A 657 -8.93 9.11 -16.49
C LEU A 657 -9.96 8.00 -16.24
N LEU A 658 -9.53 6.86 -15.69
CA LEU A 658 -10.42 5.76 -15.32
C LEU A 658 -10.67 5.72 -13.82
N ILE A 659 -11.93 5.61 -13.41
CA ILE A 659 -12.36 5.45 -12.02
C ILE A 659 -13.20 4.17 -11.94
N GLY A 660 -12.72 3.17 -11.20
CA GLY A 660 -13.28 1.81 -11.24
C GLY A 660 -13.58 1.18 -9.89
N ALA A 661 -14.57 0.28 -9.88
CA ALA A 661 -14.90 -0.62 -8.77
C ALA A 661 -15.59 -1.89 -9.32
N HIS A 662 -15.36 -3.07 -8.74
CA HIS A 662 -16.10 -4.28 -9.14
C HIS A 662 -17.54 -4.29 -8.60
N VAL A 663 -18.44 -4.99 -9.29
CA VAL A 663 -19.89 -5.04 -9.01
C VAL A 663 -20.39 -6.41 -8.57
N ASP A 664 -19.69 -7.48 -8.95
CA ASP A 664 -20.06 -8.85 -8.64
C ASP A 664 -19.55 -9.30 -7.27
N HIS A 665 -20.23 -10.25 -6.64
CA HIS A 665 -19.79 -10.82 -5.37
C HIS A 665 -20.04 -12.34 -5.37
N ILE A 666 -19.73 -13.05 -4.29
CA ILE A 666 -19.72 -14.53 -4.27
C ILE A 666 -21.09 -15.23 -4.19
N GLY A 667 -22.22 -14.52 -4.36
CA GLY A 667 -23.55 -15.12 -4.42
C GLY A 667 -23.99 -15.79 -3.12
N ASN A 668 -24.05 -17.12 -3.10
CA ASN A 668 -24.35 -17.92 -1.88
C ASN A 668 -23.10 -18.56 -1.25
N GLY A 669 -21.91 -18.21 -1.74
CA GLY A 669 -20.62 -18.67 -1.22
C GLY A 669 -20.28 -20.13 -1.51
N VAL A 670 -21.02 -20.80 -2.40
CA VAL A 670 -20.73 -22.20 -2.78
C VAL A 670 -19.54 -22.23 -3.75
N GLY A 671 -18.39 -22.72 -3.27
CA GLY A 671 -17.20 -22.96 -4.10
C GLY A 671 -16.26 -21.77 -4.30
N LEU A 672 -16.62 -20.60 -3.77
CA LEU A 672 -15.90 -19.32 -3.93
C LEU A 672 -15.69 -18.65 -2.57
N GLY A 673 -14.44 -18.57 -2.10
CA GLY A 673 -13.93 -17.64 -1.06
C GLY A 673 -14.64 -17.51 0.30
N SER A 674 -15.76 -18.20 0.54
CA SER A 674 -16.68 -17.91 1.65
C SER A 674 -16.07 -18.21 3.02
N LEU A 675 -16.19 -17.24 3.93
CA LEU A 675 -15.83 -17.35 5.34
C LEU A 675 -17.06 -17.56 6.26
N ALA A 676 -18.17 -18.03 5.68
CA ALA A 676 -19.40 -18.31 6.42
C ALA A 676 -19.21 -19.39 7.50
N ARG A 677 -19.82 -19.17 8.68
CA ARG A 677 -19.83 -20.18 9.75
C ARG A 677 -20.65 -21.39 9.32
N PRO A 678 -20.48 -22.57 9.95
CA PRO A 678 -21.22 -23.78 9.59
C PRO A 678 -22.74 -23.59 9.48
N ALA A 679 -23.34 -22.86 10.42
CA ALA A 679 -24.78 -22.57 10.47
C ALA A 679 -25.25 -21.54 9.41
N GLU A 680 -24.35 -20.91 8.68
CA GLU A 680 -24.64 -19.85 7.72
C GLU A 680 -24.40 -20.28 6.27
N ARG A 681 -24.00 -21.53 6.04
CA ARG A 681 -23.64 -22.03 4.71
C ARG A 681 -24.82 -22.02 3.75
N GLY A 682 -24.53 -21.70 2.49
CA GLY A 682 -25.52 -21.58 1.43
C GLY A 682 -26.41 -20.33 1.53
N ARG A 683 -26.22 -19.48 2.56
CA ARG A 683 -26.89 -18.19 2.64
C ARG A 683 -26.29 -17.22 1.64
N VAL A 684 -27.12 -16.28 1.19
CA VAL A 684 -26.67 -15.17 0.35
C VAL A 684 -25.64 -14.33 1.09
N HIS A 685 -24.55 -14.02 0.40
CA HIS A 685 -23.50 -13.09 0.77
C HIS A 685 -23.85 -11.73 0.15
N PRO A 686 -24.30 -10.75 0.93
CA PRO A 686 -24.78 -9.50 0.36
C PRO A 686 -23.67 -8.61 -0.20
N GLY A 687 -22.43 -8.75 0.28
CA GLY A 687 -21.29 -7.97 -0.20
C GLY A 687 -21.51 -6.46 -0.07
N ALA A 688 -21.75 -6.00 1.16
CA ALA A 688 -22.03 -4.59 1.41
C ALA A 688 -20.76 -3.74 1.41
N ASP A 689 -19.67 -4.25 1.98
CA ASP A 689 -18.36 -3.63 1.85
C ASP A 689 -17.59 -4.18 0.65
N ASP A 690 -17.51 -5.51 0.56
CA ASP A 690 -16.96 -6.25 -0.59
C ASP A 690 -18.12 -6.66 -1.48
N ASN A 691 -18.69 -5.76 -2.28
CA ASN A 691 -18.04 -4.62 -2.92
C ASN A 691 -18.94 -3.40 -3.13
N ALA A 692 -20.16 -3.45 -2.58
CA ALA A 692 -21.15 -2.42 -2.85
C ALA A 692 -20.69 -1.02 -2.39
N SER A 693 -19.80 -0.93 -1.39
CA SER A 693 -19.25 0.34 -0.90
C SER A 693 -18.39 1.03 -1.97
N GLY A 694 -17.53 0.28 -2.68
CA GLY A 694 -16.72 0.80 -3.79
C GLY A 694 -17.57 1.33 -4.94
N VAL A 695 -18.55 0.54 -5.40
CA VAL A 695 -19.48 0.97 -6.45
C VAL A 695 -20.28 2.21 -6.02
N ALA A 696 -20.73 2.26 -4.77
CA ALA A 696 -21.48 3.39 -4.23
C ALA A 696 -20.64 4.67 -4.23
N VAL A 697 -19.37 4.60 -3.80
CA VAL A 697 -18.46 5.75 -3.85
C VAL A 697 -18.18 6.17 -5.30
N MET A 698 -17.95 5.23 -6.22
CA MET A 698 -17.78 5.53 -7.65
C MET A 698 -18.99 6.28 -8.24
N LEU A 699 -20.22 5.87 -7.88
CA LEU A 699 -21.45 6.55 -8.32
C LEU A 699 -21.56 7.99 -7.77
N GLU A 700 -21.14 8.22 -6.52
CA GLU A 700 -21.09 9.56 -5.94
C GLU A 700 -20.04 10.44 -6.63
N LEU A 701 -18.87 9.90 -6.97
CA LEU A 701 -17.86 10.60 -7.77
C LEU A 701 -18.43 10.98 -9.14
N ALA A 702 -19.11 10.04 -9.82
CA ALA A 702 -19.75 10.30 -11.10
C ALA A 702 -20.78 11.44 -11.01
N GLN A 703 -21.60 11.45 -9.95
CA GLN A 703 -22.58 12.50 -9.70
C GLN A 703 -21.92 13.86 -9.43
N TRP A 704 -20.86 13.87 -8.60
CA TRP A 704 -20.11 15.07 -8.25
C TRP A 704 -19.43 15.71 -9.47
N PHE A 705 -18.74 14.91 -10.29
CA PHE A 705 -18.14 15.38 -11.55
C PHE A 705 -19.20 15.88 -12.53
N ALA A 706 -20.26 15.10 -12.78
CA ALA A 706 -21.31 15.48 -13.72
C ALA A 706 -22.03 16.78 -13.30
N ALA A 707 -22.18 17.01 -12.00
CA ALA A 707 -22.75 18.24 -11.48
C ALA A 707 -21.76 19.42 -11.58
N GLY A 708 -20.47 19.20 -11.31
CA GLY A 708 -19.44 20.23 -11.44
C GLY A 708 -19.25 20.71 -12.87
N VAL A 709 -19.19 19.78 -13.84
CA VAL A 709 -19.10 20.09 -15.27
C VAL A 709 -20.34 20.87 -15.73
N ARG A 710 -21.55 20.42 -15.38
CA ARG A 710 -22.80 21.13 -15.75
C ARG A 710 -22.89 22.55 -15.20
N ARG A 711 -22.30 22.82 -14.03
CA ARG A 711 -22.26 24.17 -13.42
C ARG A 711 -21.07 25.01 -13.89
N GLY A 712 -20.19 24.48 -14.74
CA GLY A 712 -18.96 25.18 -15.17
C GLY A 712 -17.89 25.29 -14.08
N SER A 713 -18.05 24.60 -12.94
CA SER A 713 -17.08 24.66 -11.82
C SER A 713 -15.97 23.61 -11.94
N MET A 714 -15.97 22.79 -12.98
CA MET A 714 -14.93 21.79 -13.27
C MET A 714 -14.63 21.78 -14.76
N ALA A 715 -13.43 22.23 -15.12
CA ALA A 715 -12.87 22.04 -16.45
C ALA A 715 -12.20 20.66 -16.52
N LEU A 716 -12.44 19.93 -17.61
CA LEU A 716 -11.84 18.62 -17.86
C LEU A 716 -10.89 18.74 -19.05
N GLU A 717 -9.62 18.46 -18.80
CA GLU A 717 -8.54 18.39 -19.79
C GLU A 717 -8.43 17.00 -20.44
N ARG A 718 -9.25 16.03 -20.00
CA ARG A 718 -9.34 14.67 -20.55
C ARG A 718 -10.65 14.02 -20.14
N ASP A 719 -11.12 13.06 -20.91
CA ASP A 719 -12.36 12.34 -20.60
C ASP A 719 -12.23 11.62 -19.24
N VAL A 720 -13.32 11.55 -18.49
CA VAL A 720 -13.41 10.76 -17.25
C VAL A 720 -14.34 9.58 -17.48
N VAL A 721 -13.82 8.37 -17.37
CA VAL A 721 -14.55 7.11 -17.57
C VAL A 721 -14.76 6.44 -16.22
N PHE A 722 -16.02 6.17 -15.90
CA PHE A 722 -16.45 5.41 -14.72
C PHE A 722 -16.76 3.98 -15.14
N ALA A 723 -16.20 3.01 -14.42
CA ALA A 723 -16.28 1.60 -14.79
C ALA A 723 -16.69 0.71 -13.62
N ALA A 724 -17.80 -0.01 -13.78
CA ALA A 724 -18.17 -1.10 -12.88
C ALA A 724 -17.75 -2.44 -13.49
N TRP A 725 -16.80 -3.13 -12.86
CA TRP A 725 -16.22 -4.38 -13.36
C TRP A 725 -17.02 -5.60 -12.93
N SER A 726 -17.20 -6.57 -13.82
CA SER A 726 -17.80 -7.87 -13.49
C SER A 726 -16.75 -8.97 -13.44
N ALA A 727 -17.04 -10.04 -12.70
CA ALA A 727 -16.23 -11.24 -12.55
C ALA A 727 -14.82 -10.97 -11.98
N GLU A 728 -14.71 -10.01 -11.06
CA GLU A 728 -13.49 -9.75 -10.29
C GLU A 728 -13.20 -10.97 -9.38
N GLU A 729 -14.24 -11.47 -8.70
CA GLU A 729 -14.23 -12.59 -7.75
C GLU A 729 -13.81 -13.93 -8.38
N LEU A 730 -13.83 -13.96 -9.72
CA LEU A 730 -13.44 -15.11 -10.54
C LEU A 730 -12.04 -14.94 -11.16
N GLY A 731 -11.33 -13.86 -10.83
CA GLY A 731 -9.96 -13.58 -11.26
C GLY A 731 -9.81 -12.38 -12.21
N LEU A 732 -10.44 -11.24 -11.89
CA LEU A 732 -10.29 -9.96 -12.61
C LEU A 732 -10.74 -10.00 -14.08
N LEU A 733 -11.67 -10.88 -14.43
CA LEU A 733 -11.99 -11.19 -15.83
C LEU A 733 -12.52 -9.95 -16.58
N GLY A 734 -13.35 -9.14 -15.92
CA GLY A 734 -13.92 -7.92 -16.50
C GLY A 734 -12.88 -6.86 -16.84
N SER A 735 -12.00 -6.51 -15.89
CA SER A 735 -10.95 -5.52 -16.14
C SER A 735 -9.90 -6.01 -17.14
N GLN A 736 -9.55 -7.30 -17.12
CA GLN A 736 -8.64 -7.89 -18.09
C GLN A 736 -9.22 -7.85 -19.51
N HIS A 737 -10.51 -8.16 -19.65
CA HIS A 737 -11.22 -8.07 -20.92
C HIS A 737 -11.20 -6.64 -21.47
N TYR A 738 -11.46 -5.63 -20.63
CA TYR A 738 -11.38 -4.22 -21.02
C TYR A 738 -10.00 -3.84 -21.56
N VAL A 739 -8.93 -4.14 -20.82
CA VAL A 739 -7.55 -3.85 -21.24
C VAL A 739 -7.19 -4.57 -22.54
N LYS A 740 -7.62 -5.83 -22.70
CA LYS A 740 -7.39 -6.62 -23.92
C LYS A 740 -8.05 -5.99 -25.14
N LEU A 741 -9.28 -5.50 -25.01
CA LEU A 741 -9.99 -4.84 -26.10
C LEU A 741 -9.35 -3.51 -26.52
N LEU A 742 -8.85 -2.71 -25.56
CA LEU A 742 -8.14 -1.47 -25.91
C LEU A 742 -6.87 -1.74 -26.72
N LYS A 743 -6.07 -2.72 -26.31
CA LYS A 743 -4.87 -3.14 -27.06
C LYS A 743 -5.19 -3.69 -28.45
N GLY A 744 -6.31 -4.40 -28.59
CA GLY A 744 -6.73 -5.00 -29.87
C GLY A 744 -7.32 -4.01 -30.89
N LYS A 745 -7.77 -2.83 -30.45
CA LYS A 745 -8.41 -1.80 -31.31
C LYS A 745 -7.52 -0.56 -31.53
N ASP A 746 -6.24 -0.64 -31.18
CA ASP A 746 -5.29 0.49 -31.18
C ASP A 746 -5.83 1.73 -30.44
N ARG A 747 -6.63 1.49 -29.40
CA ARG A 747 -7.20 2.56 -28.56
C ARG A 747 -6.21 2.91 -27.45
N GLN A 748 -6.14 4.20 -27.12
CA GLN A 748 -5.29 4.67 -26.02
C GLN A 748 -5.71 4.02 -24.69
N LEU A 749 -4.71 3.53 -23.96
CA LEU A 749 -4.89 3.12 -22.56
C LEU A 749 -5.20 4.36 -21.69
N PRO A 750 -5.88 4.20 -20.55
CA PRO A 750 -6.16 5.32 -19.64
C PRO A 750 -4.89 6.02 -19.14
N ALA A 751 -4.98 7.33 -18.89
CA ALA A 751 -3.91 8.13 -18.28
C ALA A 751 -3.54 7.63 -16.88
N ALA A 752 -4.55 7.19 -16.13
CA ALA A 752 -4.42 6.57 -14.82
C ALA A 752 -5.70 5.80 -14.49
N CYS A 753 -5.61 4.89 -13.51
CA CYS A 753 -6.74 4.16 -12.95
C CYS A 753 -6.80 4.38 -11.43
N ILE A 754 -7.91 4.97 -10.97
CA ILE A 754 -8.26 5.04 -9.55
C ILE A 754 -9.22 3.89 -9.28
N ASN A 755 -8.77 2.91 -8.50
CA ASN A 755 -9.55 1.74 -8.12
C ASN A 755 -10.02 1.87 -6.67
N MET A 756 -11.23 1.42 -6.39
CA MET A 756 -11.76 1.40 -5.03
C MET A 756 -12.47 0.09 -4.73
N ASP A 757 -12.00 -0.55 -3.68
CA ASP A 757 -12.46 -1.84 -3.22
C ASP A 757 -12.52 -1.80 -1.69
N MET A 758 -13.62 -2.28 -1.09
CA MET A 758 -13.85 -2.26 0.36
C MET A 758 -13.49 -0.92 1.02
N VAL A 759 -14.20 0.15 0.65
CA VAL A 759 -13.98 1.52 1.15
C VAL A 759 -15.03 1.96 2.19
N GLY A 760 -15.89 1.05 2.63
CA GLY A 760 -17.01 1.30 3.53
C GLY A 760 -16.69 1.13 5.00
N ARG A 761 -15.49 0.67 5.37
CA ARG A 761 -15.15 0.19 6.73
C ARG A 761 -14.00 0.96 7.36
N LEU A 762 -13.89 2.25 7.07
CA LEU A 762 -12.92 3.14 7.73
C LEU A 762 -13.07 3.06 9.26
N ARG A 763 -12.08 2.46 9.93
CA ARG A 763 -11.96 2.37 11.40
C ARG A 763 -10.76 3.17 11.86
N ASP A 764 -9.56 2.65 11.56
CA ASP A 764 -8.31 3.24 12.01
C ASP A 764 -7.67 4.11 10.92
N ARG A 765 -7.57 3.58 9.69
CA ARG A 765 -6.88 4.24 8.58
C ARG A 765 -7.42 3.81 7.22
N LEU A 766 -7.24 4.67 6.22
CA LEU A 766 -7.36 4.36 4.80
C LEU A 766 -6.00 3.90 4.28
N VAL A 767 -5.94 2.82 3.52
CA VAL A 767 -4.74 2.39 2.82
C VAL A 767 -4.84 2.76 1.35
N LEU A 768 -3.81 3.42 0.82
CA LEU A 768 -3.66 3.73 -0.60
C LEU A 768 -2.47 2.97 -1.16
N TYR A 769 -2.72 2.11 -2.14
CA TYR A 769 -1.73 1.29 -2.82
C TYR A 769 -1.38 1.82 -4.21
N GLY A 770 -0.26 1.35 -4.77
CA GLY A 770 0.17 1.66 -6.12
C GLY A 770 0.99 2.94 -6.25
N LEU A 771 1.45 3.55 -5.15
CA LEU A 771 2.19 4.81 -5.18
C LEU A 771 3.47 4.76 -6.02
N GLU A 772 4.08 3.58 -6.18
CA GLU A 772 5.28 3.42 -7.01
C GLU A 772 5.02 3.59 -8.51
N THR A 773 3.76 3.50 -8.93
CA THR A 773 3.40 3.53 -10.36
C THR A 773 3.41 4.94 -10.95
N SER A 774 3.53 5.98 -10.13
CA SER A 774 3.76 7.35 -10.58
C SER A 774 4.36 8.22 -9.48
N PRO A 775 5.36 9.07 -9.77
CA PRO A 775 5.94 9.99 -8.79
C PRO A 775 4.93 11.05 -8.31
N ARG A 776 3.84 11.26 -9.06
CA ARG A 776 2.82 12.26 -8.73
C ARG A 776 1.87 11.82 -7.61
N TRP A 777 1.82 10.54 -7.25
CA TRP A 777 0.80 10.05 -6.32
C TRP A 777 0.92 10.66 -4.93
N ALA A 778 2.13 10.73 -4.39
CA ALA A 778 2.35 11.30 -3.06
C ALA A 778 1.93 12.78 -2.99
N GLU A 779 2.26 13.57 -4.02
CA GLU A 779 1.87 14.97 -4.15
C GLU A 779 0.35 15.15 -4.21
N LEU A 780 -0.33 14.37 -5.07
CA LEU A 780 -1.78 14.47 -5.24
C LEU A 780 -2.55 14.03 -3.99
N VAL A 781 -2.09 12.96 -3.33
CA VAL A 781 -2.67 12.47 -2.07
C VAL A 781 -2.49 13.49 -0.96
N GLU A 782 -1.30 14.09 -0.84
CA GLU A 782 -1.02 15.17 0.09
C GLU A 782 -1.99 16.35 -0.12
N GLN A 783 -2.01 16.92 -1.32
CA GLN A 783 -2.86 18.06 -1.65
C GLN A 783 -4.34 17.78 -1.34
N ALA A 784 -4.84 16.60 -1.73
CA ALA A 784 -6.22 16.24 -1.49
C ALA A 784 -6.56 15.97 -0.01
N ASN A 785 -5.58 15.49 0.79
CA ASN A 785 -5.82 15.08 2.16
C ASN A 785 -5.60 16.20 3.20
N VAL A 786 -4.83 17.24 2.88
CA VAL A 786 -4.50 18.34 3.79
C VAL A 786 -5.76 18.93 4.44
N ALA A 787 -6.79 19.26 3.66
CA ALA A 787 -8.05 19.80 4.18
C ALA A 787 -8.99 18.73 4.77
N LEU A 788 -8.93 17.49 4.28
CA LEU A 788 -9.85 16.41 4.70
C LEU A 788 -9.45 15.75 6.01
N GLY A 789 -8.16 15.68 6.29
CA GLY A 789 -7.60 15.08 7.48
C GLY A 789 -7.92 13.62 7.70
N LEU A 790 -7.86 12.78 6.66
CA LEU A 790 -7.98 11.34 6.82
C LEU A 790 -6.65 10.73 7.32
N PRO A 791 -6.72 9.73 8.22
CA PRO A 791 -5.57 8.91 8.55
C PRO A 791 -5.24 8.01 7.35
N VAL A 792 -4.28 8.42 6.52
CA VAL A 792 -3.88 7.72 5.30
C VAL A 792 -2.55 6.99 5.51
N LEU A 793 -2.52 5.71 5.20
CA LEU A 793 -1.32 4.91 5.05
C LEU A 793 -1.06 4.67 3.56
N VAL A 794 0.12 5.07 3.09
CA VAL A 794 0.51 4.86 1.69
C VAL A 794 1.41 3.63 1.54
N GLN A 795 1.19 2.89 0.46
CA GLN A 795 1.86 1.62 0.14
C GLN A 795 2.26 1.61 -1.34
N ASN A 796 3.40 0.99 -1.64
CA ASN A 796 3.95 1.00 -2.99
C ASN A 796 3.36 -0.10 -3.87
N GLU A 797 2.95 -1.22 -3.29
CA GLU A 797 2.55 -2.43 -3.98
C GLU A 797 1.44 -2.14 -5.00
N SER A 798 1.69 -2.51 -6.26
CA SER A 798 0.77 -2.30 -7.38
C SER A 798 0.09 -3.59 -7.86
N MET A 799 0.62 -4.75 -7.48
CA MET A 799 0.13 -6.09 -7.85
C MET A 799 -0.73 -6.67 -6.72
N LEU A 800 -2.00 -6.30 -6.72
CA LEU A 800 -3.00 -6.68 -5.71
C LEU A 800 -4.05 -7.64 -6.31
N PRO A 801 -4.74 -8.45 -5.52
CA PRO A 801 -5.88 -9.24 -6.01
C PRO A 801 -7.11 -8.34 -6.18
N THR A 802 -7.05 -7.37 -7.10
CA THR A 802 -8.14 -6.43 -7.45
C THR A 802 -7.92 -5.91 -8.88
N ASP A 803 -8.94 -5.28 -9.48
CA ASP A 803 -8.94 -4.87 -10.89
C ASP A 803 -7.77 -3.93 -11.25
N ALA A 804 -7.22 -3.18 -10.28
CA ALA A 804 -6.04 -2.33 -10.45
C ALA A 804 -4.85 -3.07 -11.10
N THR A 805 -4.69 -4.37 -10.79
CA THR A 805 -3.60 -5.19 -11.35
C THR A 805 -3.64 -5.30 -12.87
N SER A 806 -4.83 -5.32 -13.47
CA SER A 806 -4.98 -5.36 -14.93
C SER A 806 -4.37 -4.12 -15.59
N PHE A 807 -4.46 -2.96 -14.93
CA PHE A 807 -3.95 -1.68 -15.40
C PHE A 807 -2.45 -1.52 -15.09
N ALA A 808 -2.00 -1.94 -13.91
CA ALA A 808 -0.58 -1.95 -13.57
C ALA A 808 0.23 -2.82 -14.56
N LEU A 809 -0.27 -4.01 -14.90
CA LEU A 809 0.32 -4.89 -15.93
C LEU A 809 0.32 -4.26 -17.32
N ALA A 810 -0.62 -3.36 -17.60
CA ALA A 810 -0.68 -2.58 -18.83
C ALA A 810 0.18 -1.29 -18.80
N ARG A 811 0.97 -1.07 -17.73
CA ARG A 811 1.78 0.14 -17.50
C ARG A 811 0.97 1.43 -17.40
N VAL A 812 -0.23 1.33 -16.82
CA VAL A 812 -1.06 2.47 -16.44
C VAL A 812 -0.81 2.80 -14.96
N PRO A 813 -0.58 4.07 -14.59
CA PRO A 813 -0.51 4.49 -13.20
C PRO A 813 -1.78 4.09 -12.43
N VAL A 814 -1.62 3.44 -11.27
CA VAL A 814 -2.74 2.98 -10.44
C VAL A 814 -2.68 3.60 -9.05
N LEU A 815 -3.84 3.98 -8.53
CA LEU A 815 -4.05 4.30 -7.12
C LEU A 815 -5.24 3.48 -6.63
N SER A 816 -5.02 2.55 -5.69
CA SER A 816 -6.09 1.67 -5.18
C SER A 816 -6.38 1.98 -3.72
N ALA A 817 -7.64 2.27 -3.40
CA ALA A 817 -8.11 2.56 -2.04
C ALA A 817 -8.69 1.32 -1.37
N PHE A 818 -8.35 1.12 -0.09
CA PHE A 818 -8.78 -0.04 0.72
C PHE A 818 -8.87 0.33 2.21
N THR A 819 -9.89 -0.15 2.93
CA THR A 819 -10.05 0.12 4.39
C THR A 819 -9.66 -1.04 5.30
N GLY A 820 -9.11 -2.12 4.75
CA GLY A 820 -8.66 -3.28 5.52
C GLY A 820 -9.69 -4.42 5.55
N LEU A 821 -9.22 -5.61 5.91
CA LEU A 821 -10.08 -6.78 6.11
C LEU A 821 -10.84 -6.67 7.45
N HIS A 822 -11.93 -7.43 7.57
CA HIS A 822 -12.75 -7.48 8.78
C HIS A 822 -13.49 -8.82 8.91
N ASP A 823 -13.96 -9.15 10.12
CA ASP A 823 -14.58 -10.46 10.45
C ASP A 823 -15.82 -10.84 9.63
N GLU A 824 -16.50 -9.84 9.05
CA GLU A 824 -17.64 -10.07 8.16
C GLU A 824 -17.26 -10.28 6.68
N TYR A 825 -16.00 -10.11 6.29
CA TYR A 825 -15.51 -10.23 4.91
C TYR A 825 -15.89 -11.59 4.33
N ASN A 826 -16.41 -11.61 3.10
CA ASN A 826 -16.86 -12.83 2.44
C ASN A 826 -17.80 -13.70 3.29
N THR A 827 -18.69 -13.07 4.09
CA THR A 827 -19.72 -13.76 4.88
C THR A 827 -21.14 -13.22 4.66
N PRO A 828 -22.20 -13.96 5.02
CA PRO A 828 -23.58 -13.47 4.99
C PRO A 828 -23.90 -12.33 5.96
N ARG A 829 -22.92 -11.94 6.79
CA ARG A 829 -23.01 -10.85 7.76
C ARG A 829 -22.52 -9.51 7.20
N ASP A 830 -21.79 -9.51 6.08
CA ASP A 830 -21.42 -8.26 5.41
C ASP A 830 -22.69 -7.59 4.85
N ARG A 831 -23.16 -6.55 5.55
CA ARG A 831 -24.51 -6.00 5.39
C ARG A 831 -24.47 -4.49 5.46
N PRO A 832 -25.43 -3.76 4.85
CA PRO A 832 -25.42 -2.30 4.85
C PRO A 832 -25.28 -1.63 6.24
N ARG A 833 -25.72 -2.30 7.31
CA ARG A 833 -25.62 -1.78 8.68
C ARG A 833 -24.22 -1.84 9.30
N THR A 834 -23.28 -2.57 8.69
CA THR A 834 -21.91 -2.73 9.20
C THR A 834 -20.96 -1.62 8.73
N LEU A 835 -21.39 -0.76 7.80
CA LEU A 835 -20.53 0.25 7.17
C LEU A 835 -20.45 1.57 7.95
N ASN A 836 -19.30 2.22 7.85
CA ASN A 836 -19.07 3.59 8.27
C ASN A 836 -19.30 4.55 7.07
N TYR A 837 -20.56 4.96 6.87
CA TYR A 837 -20.93 5.85 5.76
C TYR A 837 -20.31 7.26 5.83
N PRO A 838 -20.20 7.93 6.98
CA PRO A 838 -19.42 9.17 7.08
C PRO A 838 -17.97 8.99 6.63
N GLY A 839 -17.33 7.89 7.05
CA GLY A 839 -15.97 7.53 6.65
C GLY A 839 -15.85 7.31 5.14
N ALA A 840 -16.75 6.52 4.56
CA ALA A 840 -16.82 6.27 3.12
C ALA A 840 -17.01 7.58 2.30
N ALA A 841 -17.82 8.52 2.80
CA ALA A 841 -18.00 9.82 2.15
C ALA A 841 -16.73 10.67 2.19
N ARG A 842 -15.98 10.66 3.31
CA ARG A 842 -14.67 11.33 3.38
C ARG A 842 -13.66 10.71 2.42
N ILE A 843 -13.62 9.38 2.32
CA ILE A 843 -12.77 8.67 1.34
C ILE A 843 -13.18 9.06 -0.09
N GLY A 844 -14.48 9.11 -0.38
CA GLY A 844 -14.99 9.57 -1.66
C GLY A 844 -14.53 10.99 -2.01
N ARG A 845 -14.55 11.92 -1.06
CA ARG A 845 -14.04 13.30 -1.28
C ARG A 845 -12.53 13.31 -1.57
N LEU A 846 -11.74 12.49 -0.88
CA LEU A 846 -10.30 12.36 -1.15
C LEU A 846 -10.05 11.89 -2.59
N LEU A 847 -10.70 10.79 -2.99
CA LEU A 847 -10.54 10.22 -4.33
C LEU A 847 -11.10 11.15 -5.41
N ALA A 848 -12.20 11.87 -5.12
CA ALA A 848 -12.77 12.87 -6.02
C ALA A 848 -11.80 14.02 -6.27
N GLU A 849 -11.11 14.52 -5.23
CA GLU A 849 -10.17 15.62 -5.36
C GLU A 849 -8.89 15.21 -6.08
N VAL A 850 -8.35 14.02 -5.79
CA VAL A 850 -7.25 13.42 -6.58
C VAL A 850 -7.65 13.28 -8.05
N ALA A 851 -8.84 12.73 -8.32
CA ALA A 851 -9.37 12.57 -9.66
C ALA A 851 -9.56 13.90 -10.37
N ARG A 852 -10.06 14.94 -9.68
CA ARG A 852 -10.31 16.27 -10.24
C ARG A 852 -9.00 16.92 -10.67
N ARG A 853 -7.97 16.87 -9.82
CA ARG A 853 -6.63 17.40 -10.13
C ARG A 853 -6.00 16.69 -11.32
N LEU A 854 -6.16 15.37 -11.42
CA LEU A 854 -5.75 14.63 -12.61
C LEU A 854 -6.56 15.06 -13.84
N ALA A 855 -7.89 15.07 -13.75
CA ALA A 855 -8.75 15.38 -14.89
C ALA A 855 -8.58 16.81 -15.39
N ALA A 856 -8.18 17.76 -14.55
CA ALA A 856 -7.89 19.15 -14.89
C ALA A 856 -6.43 19.41 -15.31
N ALA A 857 -5.54 18.42 -15.23
CA ALA A 857 -4.16 18.60 -15.65
C ALA A 857 -4.01 18.37 -17.17
N ALA A 858 -3.21 19.20 -17.85
CA ALA A 858 -2.91 18.97 -19.27
C ALA A 858 -2.05 17.72 -19.49
N GLN A 859 -1.09 17.47 -18.58
CA GLN A 859 -0.17 16.33 -18.68
C GLN A 859 -0.69 15.11 -17.91
N ALA A 860 -0.66 13.95 -18.55
CA ALA A 860 -0.94 12.67 -17.90
C ALA A 860 0.16 12.33 -16.88
N PRO A 861 -0.16 11.66 -15.76
CA PRO A 861 0.86 11.17 -14.84
C PRO A 861 1.77 10.17 -15.54
N VAL A 862 3.08 10.32 -15.35
CA VAL A 862 4.06 9.39 -15.92
C VAL A 862 4.00 8.06 -15.17
N TYR A 863 4.00 6.96 -15.91
CA TYR A 863 4.16 5.63 -15.33
C TYR A 863 5.61 5.39 -14.92
N SER A 864 5.81 5.11 -13.63
CA SER A 864 7.08 4.62 -13.10
C SER A 864 7.01 3.13 -12.89
N ALA A 865 8.04 2.41 -13.35
CA ALA A 865 8.15 1.00 -13.04
C ALA A 865 8.44 0.83 -11.54
N PRO A 866 7.89 -0.21 -10.89
CA PRO A 866 8.22 -0.56 -9.51
C PRO A 866 9.74 -0.54 -9.29
N ALA A 867 10.20 0.22 -8.32
CA ALA A 867 11.62 0.26 -7.98
C ALA A 867 12.07 -1.14 -7.54
N LYS A 868 13.23 -1.59 -8.03
CA LYS A 868 13.88 -2.82 -7.58
C LYS A 868 14.30 -2.65 -6.11
N LYS A 869 13.40 -2.87 -5.15
CA LYS A 869 13.78 -2.94 -3.72
C LYS A 869 14.80 -4.09 -3.55
N PRO A 870 15.89 -3.89 -2.80
CA PRO A 870 16.59 -5.01 -2.19
C PRO A 870 15.58 -5.71 -1.26
N PRO A 871 15.57 -7.06 -1.20
CA PRO A 871 14.62 -7.77 -0.38
C PRO A 871 14.76 -7.32 1.08
N ALA A 872 13.64 -6.87 1.67
CA ALA A 872 13.51 -6.94 3.12
C ALA A 872 13.63 -8.42 3.50
N ALA A 873 14.48 -8.72 4.49
CA ALA A 873 14.56 -10.03 5.09
C ALA A 873 13.18 -10.35 5.70
N GLY A 874 12.38 -11.09 4.93
CA GLY A 874 10.96 -11.30 5.20
C GLY A 874 10.37 -12.20 4.11
N GLY A 875 10.66 -13.49 4.26
CA GLY A 875 10.08 -14.65 3.59
C GLY A 875 9.15 -14.42 2.39
N ARG A 876 9.73 -14.24 1.20
CA ARG A 876 9.10 -14.61 -0.07
C ARG A 876 9.82 -15.84 -0.61
N HIS A 877 9.31 -17.03 -0.30
CA HIS A 877 9.77 -18.25 -0.94
C HIS A 877 8.75 -18.67 -1.97
N GLY A 878 9.11 -18.56 -3.26
CA GLY A 878 8.43 -19.41 -4.20
C GLY A 878 8.73 -19.44 -5.69
N MET A 879 9.63 -18.61 -6.20
CA MET A 879 10.30 -18.87 -7.48
C MET A 879 11.64 -18.15 -7.41
N ARG A 880 12.77 -18.88 -7.48
CA ARG A 880 14.10 -18.27 -7.41
C ARG A 880 14.50 -17.57 -8.70
N ALA A 881 14.00 -18.02 -9.86
CA ALA A 881 14.31 -17.45 -11.17
C ALA A 881 13.10 -16.76 -11.84
N SER A 882 13.36 -15.80 -12.71
CA SER A 882 12.40 -14.98 -13.42
C SER A 882 12.91 -14.66 -14.83
N LEU A 883 12.06 -14.88 -15.83
CA LEU A 883 12.30 -14.46 -17.21
C LEU A 883 11.69 -13.09 -17.52
N GLY A 884 10.82 -12.58 -16.63
CA GLY A 884 10.02 -11.37 -16.82
C GLY A 884 9.00 -11.48 -17.95
N THR A 885 8.58 -12.68 -18.32
CA THR A 885 7.43 -12.93 -19.18
C THR A 885 6.12 -12.82 -18.38
N VAL A 886 5.07 -12.36 -19.04
CA VAL A 886 3.73 -12.20 -18.45
C VAL A 886 2.77 -13.12 -19.21
N PRO A 887 2.28 -14.21 -18.59
CA PRO A 887 1.33 -15.10 -19.23
C PRO A 887 -0.03 -14.43 -19.51
N ASP A 888 -0.71 -14.89 -20.56
CA ASP A 888 -2.10 -14.56 -20.88
C ASP A 888 -3.02 -15.63 -20.29
N PHE A 889 -3.72 -15.28 -19.20
CA PHE A 889 -4.61 -16.19 -18.48
C PHE A 889 -6.00 -16.33 -19.16
N SER A 890 -6.28 -15.54 -20.21
CA SER A 890 -7.54 -15.54 -20.94
C SER A 890 -7.55 -16.50 -22.13
N ALA A 891 -6.41 -17.11 -22.46
CA ALA A 891 -6.30 -18.05 -23.57
C ALA A 891 -6.89 -19.42 -23.19
N VAL A 892 -7.96 -19.81 -23.87
CA VAL A 892 -8.55 -21.16 -23.79
C VAL A 892 -8.06 -21.94 -25.01
N ASP A 893 -7.68 -23.21 -24.84
CA ASP A 893 -7.28 -24.15 -25.90
C ASP A 893 -6.00 -23.84 -26.71
N VAL A 894 -5.08 -23.03 -26.19
CA VAL A 894 -3.73 -22.87 -26.79
C VAL A 894 -2.76 -23.89 -26.18
N ARG A 895 -2.11 -24.71 -27.02
CA ARG A 895 -1.04 -25.63 -26.61
C ARG A 895 0.24 -24.82 -26.38
N GLY A 896 0.58 -24.55 -25.11
CA GLY A 896 1.67 -23.66 -24.71
C GLY A 896 1.19 -22.49 -23.85
N VAL A 897 2.06 -21.52 -23.59
CA VAL A 897 1.72 -20.32 -22.81
C VAL A 897 1.84 -19.08 -23.67
N LYS A 898 0.69 -18.55 -24.08
CA LYS A 898 0.63 -17.24 -24.74
C LYS A 898 1.06 -16.15 -23.77
N LEU A 899 1.90 -15.23 -24.23
CA LEU A 899 2.38 -14.11 -23.44
C LEU A 899 1.52 -12.88 -23.71
N SER A 900 0.88 -12.33 -22.66
CA SER A 900 0.19 -11.04 -22.71
C SER A 900 1.18 -9.86 -22.72
N GLY A 901 2.43 -10.11 -22.32
CA GLY A 901 3.51 -9.15 -22.35
C GLY A 901 4.85 -9.72 -21.91
N VAL A 902 5.91 -8.91 -22.07
CA VAL A 902 7.23 -9.18 -21.50
C VAL A 902 7.70 -7.89 -20.82
N ARG A 903 8.17 -8.00 -19.57
CA ARG A 903 8.68 -6.89 -18.76
C ARG A 903 9.93 -6.31 -19.45
N PRO A 904 9.97 -5.00 -19.75
CA PRO A 904 11.14 -4.36 -20.35
C PRO A 904 12.41 -4.60 -19.53
N GLY A 905 13.53 -4.86 -20.22
CA GLY A 905 14.82 -5.14 -19.60
C GLY A 905 14.90 -6.48 -18.87
N SER A 906 13.89 -7.36 -18.97
CA SER A 906 13.96 -8.71 -18.43
C SER A 906 14.81 -9.65 -19.29
N PRO A 907 15.21 -10.83 -18.78
CA PRO A 907 15.88 -11.86 -19.57
C PRO A 907 15.18 -12.19 -20.89
N ALA A 908 13.86 -12.38 -20.86
CA ALA A 908 13.09 -12.66 -22.08
C ALA A 908 13.04 -11.46 -23.04
N ALA A 909 12.93 -10.23 -22.53
CA ALA A 909 12.95 -9.04 -23.39
C ALA A 909 14.31 -8.88 -24.08
N ARG A 910 15.42 -9.08 -23.35
CA ARG A 910 16.78 -9.03 -23.92
C ARG A 910 17.03 -10.14 -24.94
N ALA A 911 16.42 -11.30 -24.74
CA ALA A 911 16.48 -12.41 -25.69
C ALA A 911 15.61 -12.19 -26.94
N GLY A 912 14.75 -11.17 -27.00
CA GLY A 912 13.92 -10.87 -28.17
C GLY A 912 12.50 -11.47 -28.15
N VAL A 913 12.07 -11.98 -27.00
CA VAL A 913 10.70 -12.45 -26.76
C VAL A 913 9.75 -11.25 -26.65
N ARG A 914 8.56 -11.36 -27.24
CA ARG A 914 7.59 -10.26 -27.37
C ARG A 914 6.21 -10.68 -26.86
N ALA A 915 5.36 -9.68 -26.63
CA ALA A 915 3.94 -9.92 -26.40
C ALA A 915 3.32 -10.63 -27.61
N GLY A 916 2.43 -11.59 -27.37
CA GLY A 916 1.81 -12.41 -28.41
C GLY A 916 2.52 -13.73 -28.71
N ASP A 917 3.77 -13.91 -28.29
CA ASP A 917 4.50 -15.18 -28.41
C ASP A 917 3.82 -16.28 -27.58
N VAL A 918 3.81 -17.50 -28.10
CA VAL A 918 3.36 -18.70 -27.37
C VAL A 918 4.57 -19.51 -26.97
N VAL A 919 4.89 -19.57 -25.68
CA VAL A 919 5.99 -20.41 -25.19
C VAL A 919 5.60 -21.87 -25.28
N VAL A 920 6.40 -22.66 -26.02
CA VAL A 920 6.19 -24.09 -26.25
C VAL A 920 7.28 -24.97 -25.65
N GLU A 921 8.45 -24.39 -25.32
CA GLU A 921 9.55 -25.10 -24.64
C GLU A 921 10.40 -24.13 -23.81
N LEU A 922 10.93 -24.58 -22.66
CA LEU A 922 11.86 -23.84 -21.82
C LEU A 922 12.82 -24.80 -21.10
N ALA A 923 14.12 -24.60 -21.28
CA ALA A 923 15.20 -25.42 -20.73
C ALA A 923 15.03 -26.93 -21.03
N GLY A 924 14.66 -27.26 -22.27
CA GLY A 924 14.36 -28.64 -22.70
C GLY A 924 13.04 -29.20 -22.17
N GLN A 925 12.29 -28.44 -21.36
CA GLN A 925 10.96 -28.84 -20.88
C GLN A 925 9.89 -28.35 -21.84
N LYS A 926 9.07 -29.29 -22.33
CA LYS A 926 7.88 -28.98 -23.12
C LYS A 926 6.86 -28.21 -22.28
N ILE A 927 6.36 -27.10 -22.82
CA ILE A 927 5.38 -26.23 -22.18
C ILE A 927 4.04 -26.42 -22.88
N GLU A 928 3.06 -26.97 -22.17
CA GLU A 928 1.70 -27.17 -22.72
C GLU A 928 0.67 -26.25 -22.06
N ASN A 929 0.95 -25.75 -20.86
CA ASN A 929 0.07 -24.84 -20.13
C ASN A 929 0.86 -23.93 -19.17
N LEU A 930 0.14 -23.03 -18.50
CA LEU A 930 0.69 -22.03 -17.58
C LEU A 930 1.49 -22.62 -16.42
N TYR A 931 1.09 -23.79 -15.92
CA TYR A 931 1.73 -24.41 -14.77
C TYR A 931 3.04 -25.10 -15.14
N ASP A 932 3.08 -25.76 -16.30
CA ASP A 932 4.33 -26.27 -16.89
C ASP A 932 5.35 -25.13 -17.03
N TYR A 933 4.89 -23.95 -17.43
CA TYR A 933 5.71 -22.76 -17.57
C TYR A 933 6.19 -22.18 -16.24
N ALA A 934 5.30 -22.03 -15.26
CA ALA A 934 5.65 -21.53 -13.93
C ALA A 934 6.67 -22.46 -13.23
N ARG A 935 6.52 -23.77 -13.41
CA ARG A 935 7.48 -24.78 -12.92
C ARG A 935 8.81 -24.73 -13.66
N ALA A 936 8.77 -24.70 -15.00
CA ALA A 936 9.98 -24.61 -15.81
C ALA A 936 10.81 -23.37 -15.44
N ILE A 937 10.16 -22.22 -15.17
CA ILE A 937 10.80 -21.02 -14.62
C ILE A 937 11.37 -21.28 -13.23
N GLY A 938 10.62 -21.93 -12.34
CA GLY A 938 11.05 -22.25 -10.98
C GLY A 938 12.30 -23.16 -10.92
N ALA A 939 12.49 -24.02 -11.92
CA ALA A 939 13.64 -24.93 -12.04
C ALA A 939 14.89 -24.27 -12.65
N LEU A 940 14.79 -23.04 -13.16
CA LEU A 940 15.93 -22.36 -13.76
C LEU A 940 16.96 -21.93 -12.71
N LYS A 941 18.23 -22.15 -13.02
CA LYS A 941 19.34 -21.60 -12.23
C LYS A 941 19.58 -20.15 -12.62
N VAL A 942 19.51 -19.24 -11.65
CA VAL A 942 19.79 -17.81 -11.86
C VAL A 942 21.21 -17.64 -12.40
N GLY A 943 21.36 -16.87 -13.48
CA GLY A 943 22.66 -16.61 -14.11
C GLY A 943 23.13 -17.67 -15.12
N ALA A 944 22.47 -18.83 -15.22
CA ALA A 944 22.79 -19.85 -16.22
C ALA A 944 21.89 -19.70 -17.45
N ALA A 945 22.48 -19.71 -18.66
CA ALA A 945 21.70 -19.63 -19.89
C ALA A 945 20.77 -20.84 -20.05
N ALA A 946 19.56 -20.61 -20.55
CA ALA A 946 18.55 -21.63 -20.85
C ALA A 946 17.92 -21.36 -22.21
N GLN A 947 17.63 -22.42 -22.97
CA GLN A 947 16.93 -22.30 -24.24
C GLN A 947 15.44 -22.05 -23.99
N LEU A 948 14.83 -21.14 -24.75
CA LEU A 948 13.41 -20.83 -24.75
C LEU A 948 12.91 -20.91 -26.19
N VAL A 949 11.88 -21.70 -26.41
CA VAL A 949 11.26 -21.85 -27.72
C VAL A 949 9.86 -21.26 -27.68
N VAL A 950 9.55 -20.40 -28.63
CA VAL A 950 8.23 -19.79 -28.78
C VAL A 950 7.70 -19.94 -30.19
N GLU A 951 6.38 -19.93 -30.33
CA GLU A 951 5.70 -19.76 -31.62
C GLU A 951 5.23 -18.32 -31.77
N ARG A 952 5.61 -17.69 -32.89
CA ARG A 952 5.20 -16.35 -33.28
C ARG A 952 4.60 -16.41 -34.67
N ALA A 953 3.32 -16.07 -34.81
CA ALA A 953 2.59 -16.12 -36.09
C ALA A 953 2.74 -17.47 -36.82
N GLY A 954 2.70 -18.59 -36.08
CA GLY A 954 2.82 -19.95 -36.63
C GLY A 954 4.24 -20.40 -36.97
N ARG A 955 5.28 -19.59 -36.71
CA ARG A 955 6.69 -19.97 -36.88
C ARG A 955 7.36 -20.24 -35.53
N ARG A 956 8.08 -21.35 -35.42
CA ARG A 956 8.88 -21.73 -34.25
C ARG A 956 10.17 -20.90 -34.22
N MET A 957 10.44 -20.25 -33.09
CA MET A 957 11.62 -19.41 -32.86
C MET A 957 12.32 -19.85 -31.59
N GLU A 958 13.65 -19.88 -31.61
CA GLU A 958 14.48 -20.25 -30.47
C GLU A 958 15.26 -19.05 -29.95
N PHE A 959 15.33 -18.95 -28.63
CA PHE A 959 15.97 -17.86 -27.91
C PHE A 959 16.83 -18.41 -26.78
N THR A 960 17.96 -17.78 -26.52
CA THR A 960 18.78 -18.06 -25.33
C THR A 960 18.45 -17.01 -24.27
N VAL A 961 17.97 -17.44 -23.11
CA VAL A 961 17.56 -16.56 -22.01
C VAL A 961 18.43 -16.84 -20.79
N THR A 962 18.92 -15.81 -20.13
CA THR A 962 19.68 -15.95 -18.88
C THR A 962 18.79 -15.50 -17.70
N PRO A 963 18.19 -16.43 -16.93
CA PRO A 963 17.19 -16.14 -15.92
C PRO A 963 17.78 -15.32 -14.78
N GLU A 964 17.02 -14.34 -14.29
CA GLU A 964 17.40 -13.48 -13.17
C GLU A 964 16.66 -13.90 -11.91
N SER A 965 17.17 -13.52 -10.72
CA SER A 965 16.42 -13.72 -9.48
C SER A 965 15.06 -12.99 -9.52
N ARG A 966 13.99 -13.67 -9.08
CA ARG A 966 12.66 -13.05 -8.95
C ARG A 966 12.68 -12.11 -7.73
N ARG A 967 12.88 -10.82 -8.01
CA ARG A 967 12.96 -9.73 -7.01
C ARG A 967 11.62 -9.44 -6.36
#